data_AF-A0A6B2M1Q9-F1
#
_entry.id   AF-A0A6B2M1Q9-F1
#
_cell.length_a   1.000
_cell.length_b   1.000
_cell.length_c   1.000
_cell.angle_alpha   90.00
_cell.angle_beta   90.00
_cell.angle_gamma   90.00
#
_symmetry.space_group_name_H-M   'P 1'
#
loop_
_entity.id
_entity.type
_entity.pdbx_description
1 polymer ?
#
loop_
_entity_poly.entity_id
_entity_poly.type
_entity_poly.pdbx_seq_one_letter_code
_entity_poly.pdbx_strand_id
1 'polypeptide(L)'
;MSKFPLSPHVRLVVLIACTLLNPCFARIVSINFAIEGTGNTAIDGEESFGVPALETVVGNWNNLDSSFGLKRDNGQSSTVGLTLDSSSGFNYFGASYINTPLNYGLQYYAATPENPSVILNNLQQEFPEGYYVIVYLSGFKSNTSASVSNGATTYYYQTADPLPVDFGPESMVLATLTSEPAAGQAPVANYALFGSPENPLTADTASFSMKQLSGGGAGLGGFQIVSVGDVGGGGPNEATWTNPAEGDYFLDAEDGNDLNDGTSPETAWRTLGKLNTVDFGPGDVILFKAGSVFTGSFFLIGDGTPEEPIVLGAYGTGPKPRLEGGPNDSEVIFLTGNSGVEFRDLEISNYHPTGSIANRFGIRLVAPARTGEMKHLHFHGLDFTWIKGSGDEHESRAIDADTTSDDLAKPYTRWNGFIVEDCFFSNIDGRAVQLNDRSGSLSDFKLRGLEYYPTIGFLFQNNTGINIHRNLLQLGGTKDALIQHNYMSGTIEGSAFWPFDAEGTVVQFNDFRHLRNPLADSYICHFDYNCIDSLMQYNFGYDVDGGLIEIIVFSQYNFFQENAVARYNIGIDVGFRNKENGAGIMFSGRVTGSKVYNNTIVNTDLHSNYKAIAVNNWGGEWPNNNTVQNNIFYAAGNPVTFDDMSYLEERGNVLSHNLYFGNITVPQEDLAPLNVDPLMSNPGGLDPADVKLLPNSPAIAAGTVIAANGGRDFYDNPIAADLVPTIGAHEFQTEGQGRFAGYKIGEEGYINTGMRFMGLLWVGPQSVDANWIYSVAANQWLYMPEDFVLPGAGAWFFSSNTAAFEPRDVRGQWFYSQVLDTWVFSFSETAGTGPAWIYALDTGFQQTFLAQAFVDENRRRREMKARGEVFYGPVQFRREVWMQIMLSQAKRKSQLSFPGTIALPDPS
;
A
#
# COMPACT_ATOMS: atom_id res chain seq x y z
N MET A 1 -6.78 28.33 -36.21
CA MET A 1 -5.99 29.37 -35.55
C MET A 1 -4.57 28.85 -35.42
N SER A 2 -3.67 29.37 -36.24
CA SER A 2 -2.23 29.11 -36.22
C SER A 2 -1.52 30.36 -35.70
N LYS A 3 -0.36 30.14 -35.07
CA LYS A 3 0.60 31.13 -34.50
C LYS A 3 0.39 31.50 -33.03
N PHE A 4 0.97 30.72 -32.12
CA PHE A 4 1.84 31.17 -31.02
C PHE A 4 2.67 29.95 -30.54
N PRO A 5 3.99 30.05 -30.33
CA PRO A 5 4.77 28.98 -29.72
C PRO A 5 4.62 29.06 -28.19
N LEU A 6 3.98 28.08 -27.57
CA LEU A 6 4.00 27.92 -26.11
C LEU A 6 5.26 27.14 -25.70
N SER A 7 5.89 27.55 -24.59
CA SER A 7 7.14 26.98 -24.10
C SER A 7 6.94 25.58 -23.47
N PRO A 8 8.01 24.75 -23.37
CA PRO A 8 7.94 23.34 -22.96
C PRO A 8 7.30 23.08 -21.58
N HIS A 9 7.27 24.08 -20.70
CA HIS A 9 6.76 23.93 -19.33
C HIS A 9 5.23 23.84 -19.22
N VAL A 10 4.47 24.25 -20.25
CA VAL A 10 3.00 24.23 -20.19
C VAL A 10 2.41 22.88 -20.59
N ARG A 11 3.16 22.04 -21.34
CA ARG A 11 2.70 20.68 -21.69
C ARG A 11 2.80 19.70 -20.52
N LEU A 12 3.69 19.94 -19.56
CA LEU A 12 3.88 19.07 -18.39
C LEU A 12 2.76 19.21 -17.35
N VAL A 13 2.16 20.40 -17.23
CA VAL A 13 1.15 20.69 -16.19
C VAL A 13 -0.24 20.14 -16.54
N VAL A 14 -0.53 19.87 -17.82
CA VAL A 14 -1.83 19.32 -18.24
C VAL A 14 -1.85 17.78 -18.16
N LEU A 15 -0.70 17.10 -18.16
CA LEU A 15 -0.65 15.64 -17.97
C LEU A 15 -0.70 15.21 -16.49
N ILE A 16 -0.25 16.06 -15.56
CA ILE A 16 -0.15 15.71 -14.12
C ILE A 16 -1.52 15.79 -13.41
N ALA A 17 -2.53 16.42 -14.01
CA ALA A 17 -3.85 16.56 -13.38
C ALA A 17 -4.79 15.34 -13.53
N CYS A 18 -4.36 14.26 -14.19
CA CYS A 18 -5.16 13.05 -14.37
C CYS A 18 -4.63 11.79 -13.67
N THR A 19 -3.55 11.86 -12.88
CA THR A 19 -2.97 10.71 -12.16
C THR A 19 -3.05 10.86 -10.65
N LEU A 20 -4.22 11.25 -10.15
CA LEU A 20 -4.63 11.05 -8.76
C LEU A 20 -5.61 9.88 -8.71
N LEU A 21 -5.08 8.66 -8.71
CA LEU A 21 -5.83 7.47 -8.36
C LEU A 21 -5.04 6.74 -7.27
N ASN A 22 -5.73 6.41 -6.17
CA ASN A 22 -5.22 5.54 -5.11
C ASN A 22 -4.51 4.31 -5.72
N PRO A 23 -3.48 3.73 -5.07
CA PRO A 23 -2.97 2.43 -5.48
C PRO A 23 -4.14 1.45 -5.44
N CYS A 24 -4.59 1.03 -6.62
CA CYS A 24 -5.71 0.13 -6.76
C CYS A 24 -5.15 -1.27 -6.51
N PHE A 25 -5.36 -1.84 -5.34
CA PHE A 25 -5.19 -3.28 -5.15
C PHE A 25 -6.37 -3.99 -5.79
N ALA A 26 -6.15 -5.18 -6.37
CA ALA A 26 -7.20 -6.01 -6.92
C ALA A 26 -8.34 -6.11 -5.90
N ARG A 27 -9.57 -5.75 -6.29
CA ARG A 27 -10.72 -5.91 -5.40
C ARG A 27 -11.04 -7.39 -5.32
N ILE A 28 -10.99 -7.94 -4.11
CA ILE A 28 -11.24 -9.37 -3.87
C ILE A 28 -12.45 -9.53 -2.96
N VAL A 29 -13.38 -10.40 -3.34
CA VAL A 29 -14.47 -10.85 -2.48
C VAL A 29 -14.22 -12.30 -2.11
N SER A 30 -13.77 -12.54 -0.89
CA SER A 30 -13.42 -13.86 -0.34
C SER A 30 -14.59 -14.44 0.45
N ILE A 31 -15.01 -15.66 0.13
CA ILE A 31 -16.19 -16.33 0.68
C ILE A 31 -15.76 -17.68 1.25
N ASN A 32 -15.92 -17.87 2.56
CA ASN A 32 -15.71 -19.14 3.23
C ASN A 32 -17.07 -19.73 3.64
N PHE A 33 -17.33 -20.98 3.29
CA PHE A 33 -18.52 -21.67 3.80
C PHE A 33 -18.20 -22.22 5.19
N ALA A 34 -18.65 -21.51 6.22
CA ALA A 34 -18.41 -21.89 7.61
C ALA A 34 -19.51 -21.35 8.52
N ILE A 35 -19.82 -22.10 9.58
CA ILE A 35 -20.76 -21.63 10.60
C ILE A 35 -20.05 -20.59 11.46
N GLU A 36 -20.58 -19.35 11.47
CA GLU A 36 -20.02 -18.25 12.26
C GLU A 36 -20.07 -18.59 13.77
N GLY A 37 -18.97 -18.35 14.49
CA GLY A 37 -18.89 -18.60 15.94
C GLY A 37 -18.49 -20.02 16.37
N THR A 38 -18.24 -20.95 15.45
CA THR A 38 -17.57 -22.23 15.77
C THR A 38 -16.10 -22.14 15.41
N GLY A 39 -15.27 -21.67 16.36
CA GLY A 39 -13.89 -21.21 16.17
C GLY A 39 -12.85 -22.16 15.54
N ASN A 40 -13.24 -23.35 15.06
CA ASN A 40 -12.36 -24.24 14.31
C ASN A 40 -12.75 -24.39 12.82
N THR A 41 -13.80 -23.70 12.33
CA THR A 41 -14.27 -23.81 10.93
C THR A 41 -14.33 -22.47 10.19
N ALA A 42 -14.40 -21.35 10.92
CA ALA A 42 -14.30 -20.02 10.34
C ALA A 42 -12.82 -19.68 10.08
N ILE A 43 -12.57 -18.86 9.06
CA ILE A 43 -11.29 -18.16 8.87
C ILE A 43 -11.45 -16.85 9.63
N ASP A 44 -10.72 -16.67 10.73
CA ASP A 44 -10.92 -15.47 11.55
C ASP A 44 -10.29 -14.22 10.91
N GLY A 45 -10.58 -13.05 11.49
CA GLY A 45 -10.16 -11.76 10.92
C GLY A 45 -8.65 -11.47 11.04
N GLU A 46 -7.88 -12.31 11.72
CA GLU A 46 -6.43 -12.17 11.88
C GLU A 46 -5.67 -13.00 10.82
N GLU A 47 -6.38 -13.85 10.06
CA GLU A 47 -5.79 -14.82 9.13
C GLU A 47 -5.98 -14.44 7.66
N SER A 48 -4.88 -14.44 6.92
CA SER A 48 -4.88 -14.28 5.46
C SER A 48 -4.83 -15.64 4.78
N PHE A 49 -5.74 -15.88 3.83
CA PHE A 49 -5.73 -17.10 3.02
C PHE A 49 -6.02 -16.75 1.56
N GLY A 50 -5.42 -17.50 0.65
CA GLY A 50 -5.53 -17.28 -0.78
C GLY A 50 -4.57 -18.16 -1.56
N VAL A 51 -4.49 -17.98 -2.87
CA VAL A 51 -3.46 -18.59 -3.73
C VAL A 51 -2.32 -17.58 -3.92
N PRO A 52 -1.11 -17.82 -3.37
CA PRO A 52 0.01 -16.88 -3.45
C PRO A 52 0.41 -16.53 -4.88
N ALA A 53 0.45 -17.55 -5.76
CA ALA A 53 0.77 -17.39 -7.18
C ALA A 53 -0.26 -16.55 -7.98
N LEU A 54 -1.41 -16.22 -7.38
CA LEU A 54 -2.43 -15.36 -7.97
C LEU A 54 -2.61 -14.05 -7.18
N GLU A 55 -1.72 -13.77 -6.21
CA GLU A 55 -1.78 -12.58 -5.34
C GLU A 55 -3.09 -12.43 -4.57
N THR A 56 -3.72 -13.56 -4.23
CA THR A 56 -5.04 -13.56 -3.58
C THR A 56 -4.99 -13.85 -2.08
N VAL A 57 -3.80 -13.90 -1.48
CA VAL A 57 -3.64 -14.11 -0.03
C VAL A 57 -4.05 -12.84 0.70
N VAL A 58 -5.33 -12.78 1.06
CA VAL A 58 -5.94 -11.62 1.72
C VAL A 58 -6.72 -12.04 2.96
N GLY A 59 -6.91 -11.10 3.87
CA GLY A 59 -7.80 -11.25 5.03
C GLY A 59 -9.27 -10.99 4.69
N ASN A 60 -10.09 -10.72 5.71
CA ASN A 60 -11.51 -10.35 5.58
C ASN A 60 -12.38 -11.37 4.82
N TRP A 61 -12.17 -12.66 5.09
CA TRP A 61 -13.01 -13.73 4.57
C TRP A 61 -14.45 -13.64 5.12
N ASN A 62 -15.42 -13.66 4.21
CA ASN A 62 -16.83 -13.71 4.58
C ASN A 62 -17.20 -15.15 4.97
N ASN A 63 -17.23 -15.43 6.28
CA ASN A 63 -17.67 -16.73 6.82
C ASN A 63 -19.21 -16.80 6.82
N LEU A 64 -19.79 -17.65 5.97
CA LEU A 64 -21.23 -17.67 5.73
C LEU A 64 -21.96 -18.82 6.44
N ASP A 65 -22.92 -18.48 7.29
CA ASP A 65 -23.91 -19.42 7.85
C ASP A 65 -25.30 -19.31 7.19
N SER A 66 -25.74 -18.11 6.79
CA SER A 66 -26.83 -17.80 5.84
C SER A 66 -26.96 -16.27 5.62
N SER A 67 -26.41 -15.77 4.52
CA SER A 67 -26.36 -14.37 4.00
C SER A 67 -26.94 -13.21 4.85
N PHE A 68 -26.18 -12.11 4.99
CA PHE A 68 -26.36 -10.87 4.19
C PHE A 68 -25.17 -9.91 4.37
N GLY A 69 -24.71 -9.34 3.25
CA GLY A 69 -23.69 -8.29 3.17
C GLY A 69 -22.27 -8.81 3.05
N LEU A 70 -21.90 -9.34 1.87
CA LEU A 70 -20.50 -9.67 1.60
C LEU A 70 -19.63 -8.41 1.67
N LYS A 71 -18.40 -8.58 2.10
CA LYS A 71 -17.37 -7.55 2.16
C LYS A 71 -16.22 -7.89 1.22
N ARG A 72 -15.55 -6.85 0.77
CA ARG A 72 -14.27 -6.93 0.06
C ARG A 72 -13.14 -7.23 1.04
N ASP A 73 -11.99 -7.58 0.51
CA ASP A 73 -10.70 -7.73 1.18
C ASP A 73 -10.33 -6.52 2.04
N ASN A 74 -10.74 -5.31 1.65
CA ASN A 74 -10.54 -4.08 2.43
C ASN A 74 -11.65 -3.80 3.49
N GLY A 75 -12.58 -4.74 3.68
CA GLY A 75 -13.67 -4.65 4.65
C GLY A 75 -14.88 -3.81 4.19
N GLN A 76 -14.85 -3.17 3.02
CA GLN A 76 -15.99 -2.45 2.46
C GLN A 76 -17.09 -3.39 1.99
N SER A 77 -18.35 -2.96 2.03
CA SER A 77 -19.47 -3.74 1.49
C SER A 77 -19.32 -3.99 -0.02
N SER A 78 -19.58 -5.23 -0.42
CA SER A 78 -19.63 -5.69 -1.80
C SER A 78 -21.08 -5.76 -2.30
N THR A 79 -21.29 -5.54 -3.59
CA THR A 79 -22.61 -5.74 -4.23
C THR A 79 -22.86 -7.19 -4.66
N VAL A 80 -21.83 -8.06 -4.59
CA VAL A 80 -21.95 -9.47 -4.97
C VAL A 80 -23.02 -10.16 -4.14
N GLY A 81 -23.95 -10.81 -4.83
CA GLY A 81 -24.91 -11.71 -4.23
C GLY A 81 -24.51 -13.16 -4.40
N LEU A 82 -24.91 -13.99 -3.44
CA LEU A 82 -24.68 -15.42 -3.43
C LEU A 82 -25.99 -16.15 -3.20
N THR A 83 -26.28 -17.13 -4.05
CA THR A 83 -27.39 -18.08 -3.88
C THR A 83 -26.83 -19.50 -3.85
N LEU A 84 -27.26 -20.28 -2.86
CA LEU A 84 -26.88 -21.68 -2.71
C LEU A 84 -28.11 -22.57 -2.97
N ASP A 85 -27.90 -23.68 -3.68
CA ASP A 85 -28.91 -24.72 -3.75
C ASP A 85 -29.05 -25.42 -2.37
N SER A 86 -30.13 -25.05 -1.66
CA SER A 86 -30.47 -25.53 -0.31
C SER A 86 -30.72 -27.03 -0.17
N SER A 87 -30.72 -27.79 -1.27
CA SER A 87 -30.88 -29.25 -1.24
C SER A 87 -29.63 -29.99 -0.73
N SER A 88 -28.47 -29.34 -0.76
CA SER A 88 -27.17 -29.91 -0.38
C SER A 88 -26.71 -29.42 0.99
N GLY A 89 -26.42 -30.35 1.91
CA GLY A 89 -25.97 -30.03 3.26
C GLY A 89 -24.50 -29.59 3.30
N PHE A 90 -24.09 -28.95 4.40
CA PHE A 90 -22.69 -28.62 4.67
C PHE A 90 -22.02 -29.68 5.55
N ASN A 91 -20.72 -29.87 5.39
CA ASN A 91 -19.97 -30.82 6.22
C ASN A 91 -18.54 -30.34 6.50
N TYR A 92 -17.99 -30.93 7.56
CA TYR A 92 -16.61 -30.80 7.96
C TYR A 92 -15.76 -31.84 7.24
N PHE A 93 -14.69 -31.40 6.58
CA PHE A 93 -13.87 -32.25 5.71
C PHE A 93 -12.55 -32.70 6.38
N GLY A 94 -12.04 -31.99 7.39
CA GLY A 94 -10.94 -32.51 8.23
C GLY A 94 -10.11 -31.46 8.97
N ALA A 95 -9.55 -31.85 10.13
CA ALA A 95 -8.80 -30.93 11.02
C ALA A 95 -7.51 -30.37 10.43
N SER A 96 -6.96 -31.02 9.41
CA SER A 96 -5.76 -30.56 8.68
C SER A 96 -6.01 -29.32 7.82
N TYR A 97 -7.27 -28.89 7.69
CA TYR A 97 -7.66 -27.70 6.93
C TYR A 97 -8.09 -26.54 7.83
N ILE A 98 -7.85 -26.61 9.15
CA ILE A 98 -8.22 -25.51 10.07
C ILE A 98 -7.75 -24.17 9.50
N ASN A 99 -8.61 -23.15 9.62
CA ASN A 99 -8.30 -21.79 9.17
C ASN A 99 -8.12 -21.64 7.65
N THR A 100 -8.66 -22.58 6.88
CA THR A 100 -8.71 -22.53 5.42
C THR A 100 -10.15 -22.72 4.94
N PRO A 101 -10.49 -22.25 3.72
CA PRO A 101 -11.79 -22.52 3.13
C PRO A 101 -12.00 -24.01 2.84
N LEU A 102 -10.96 -24.86 2.86
CA LEU A 102 -11.09 -26.29 2.58
C LEU A 102 -11.68 -27.11 3.74
N ASN A 103 -11.82 -26.49 4.91
CA ASN A 103 -12.15 -27.16 6.17
C ASN A 103 -13.61 -27.58 6.27
N TYR A 104 -14.50 -26.70 5.84
CA TYR A 104 -15.93 -26.84 5.95
C TYR A 104 -16.55 -26.33 4.66
N GLY A 105 -17.68 -26.90 4.25
CA GLY A 105 -18.34 -26.42 3.06
C GLY A 105 -19.42 -27.32 2.51
N LEU A 106 -19.91 -26.96 1.33
CA LEU A 106 -21.04 -27.62 0.69
C LEU A 106 -20.64 -29.04 0.28
N GLN A 107 -21.37 -30.05 0.74
CA GLN A 107 -21.08 -31.46 0.48
C GLN A 107 -21.93 -32.00 -0.68
N TYR A 108 -21.33 -32.88 -1.49
CA TYR A 108 -22.06 -33.70 -2.46
C TYR A 108 -21.77 -35.20 -2.33
N TYR A 109 -22.81 -36.03 -2.47
CA TYR A 109 -22.69 -37.48 -2.67
C TYR A 109 -23.73 -37.97 -3.69
N ALA A 110 -23.39 -39.01 -4.46
CA ALA A 110 -24.11 -39.49 -5.64
C ALA A 110 -25.58 -39.94 -5.41
N ALA A 111 -26.07 -39.95 -4.17
CA ALA A 111 -27.47 -40.26 -3.84
C ALA A 111 -28.35 -39.01 -3.68
N THR A 112 -27.83 -37.81 -3.94
CA THR A 112 -28.61 -36.57 -3.98
C THR A 112 -29.24 -36.36 -5.36
N PRO A 113 -30.49 -35.85 -5.46
CA PRO A 113 -31.24 -35.84 -6.73
C PRO A 113 -30.72 -34.85 -7.78
N GLU A 114 -30.07 -33.76 -7.36
CA GLU A 114 -29.57 -32.68 -8.20
C GLU A 114 -28.13 -32.34 -7.80
N ASN A 115 -27.33 -31.86 -8.76
CA ASN A 115 -25.96 -31.45 -8.49
C ASN A 115 -25.97 -30.12 -7.74
N PRO A 116 -25.31 -29.99 -6.57
CA PRO A 116 -25.20 -28.73 -5.85
C PRO A 116 -24.63 -27.68 -6.75
N SER A 117 -25.25 -26.50 -6.70
CA SER A 117 -24.78 -25.33 -7.41
C SER A 117 -24.68 -24.13 -6.49
N VAL A 118 -23.65 -23.33 -6.75
CA VAL A 118 -23.45 -22.02 -6.18
C VAL A 118 -23.59 -21.01 -7.29
N ILE A 119 -24.48 -20.04 -7.11
CA ILE A 119 -24.72 -18.96 -8.06
C ILE A 119 -24.25 -17.65 -7.44
N LEU A 120 -23.32 -16.99 -8.10
CA LEU A 120 -22.86 -15.65 -7.82
C LEU A 120 -23.53 -14.68 -8.79
N ASN A 121 -24.02 -13.54 -8.30
CA ASN A 121 -24.75 -12.55 -9.10
C ASN A 121 -24.39 -11.11 -8.70
N ASN A 122 -24.77 -10.13 -9.53
CA ASN A 122 -24.31 -8.73 -9.48
C ASN A 122 -22.79 -8.58 -9.70
N LEU A 123 -22.21 -9.49 -10.49
CA LEU A 123 -20.77 -9.53 -10.72
C LEU A 123 -20.30 -8.40 -11.64
N GLN A 124 -21.10 -7.97 -12.63
CA GLN A 124 -20.72 -6.83 -13.48
C GLN A 124 -20.82 -5.50 -12.71
N GLN A 125 -21.73 -5.40 -11.74
CA GLN A 125 -21.82 -4.21 -10.91
C GLN A 125 -20.61 -4.06 -9.99
N GLU A 126 -20.13 -5.17 -9.44
CA GLU A 126 -18.95 -5.17 -8.57
C GLU A 126 -17.64 -5.12 -9.37
N PHE A 127 -17.57 -5.85 -10.48
CA PHE A 127 -16.39 -6.08 -11.32
C PHE A 127 -16.69 -5.72 -12.78
N PRO A 128 -16.84 -4.42 -13.11
CA PRO A 128 -17.27 -3.97 -14.43
C PRO A 128 -16.27 -4.32 -15.55
N GLU A 129 -14.98 -4.39 -15.21
CA GLU A 129 -13.89 -4.71 -16.13
C GLU A 129 -13.66 -6.23 -16.28
N GLY A 130 -14.49 -7.05 -15.62
CA GLY A 130 -14.39 -8.50 -15.61
C GLY A 130 -13.72 -9.06 -14.35
N TYR A 131 -13.79 -10.37 -14.18
CA TYR A 131 -13.30 -11.05 -12.99
C TYR A 131 -12.84 -12.48 -13.30
N TYR A 132 -12.05 -13.06 -12.41
CA TYR A 132 -11.84 -14.50 -12.37
C TYR A 132 -12.22 -15.06 -11.00
N VAL A 133 -12.51 -16.35 -10.94
CA VAL A 133 -12.99 -17.01 -9.72
C VAL A 133 -12.09 -18.18 -9.37
N ILE A 134 -11.55 -18.14 -8.15
CA ILE A 134 -10.88 -19.26 -7.50
C ILE A 134 -11.95 -20.04 -6.72
N VAL A 135 -12.06 -21.33 -7.00
CA VAL A 135 -13.00 -22.24 -6.36
C VAL A 135 -12.23 -23.25 -5.52
N TYR A 136 -12.44 -23.26 -4.21
CA TYR A 136 -11.70 -24.15 -3.30
C TYR A 136 -12.33 -25.54 -3.23
N LEU A 137 -11.55 -26.55 -3.58
CA LEU A 137 -11.97 -27.94 -3.79
C LEU A 137 -11.63 -28.81 -2.57
N SER A 138 -12.67 -29.34 -1.92
CA SER A 138 -12.55 -30.21 -0.75
C SER A 138 -13.33 -31.53 -0.95
N GLY A 139 -13.47 -32.33 0.10
CA GLY A 139 -14.23 -33.59 0.10
C GLY A 139 -13.77 -34.57 1.17
N PHE A 140 -14.40 -35.75 1.24
CA PHE A 140 -13.95 -36.79 2.16
C PHE A 140 -12.68 -37.46 1.65
N LYS A 141 -11.86 -37.96 2.58
CA LYS A 141 -10.67 -38.79 2.30
C LYS A 141 -10.90 -39.92 1.29
N SER A 142 -12.10 -40.49 1.22
CA SER A 142 -12.42 -41.55 0.27
C SER A 142 -12.78 -41.06 -1.13
N ASN A 143 -12.90 -39.75 -1.38
CA ASN A 143 -13.18 -39.17 -2.70
C ASN A 143 -12.01 -39.41 -3.66
N THR A 144 -12.23 -40.22 -4.68
CA THR A 144 -11.22 -40.59 -5.68
C THR A 144 -11.47 -39.97 -7.05
N SER A 145 -12.62 -39.31 -7.25
CA SER A 145 -12.91 -38.52 -8.44
C SER A 145 -14.18 -37.68 -8.25
N ALA A 146 -14.06 -36.39 -8.53
CA ALA A 146 -15.13 -35.41 -8.55
C ALA A 146 -14.86 -34.38 -9.65
N SER A 147 -15.85 -33.55 -9.96
CA SER A 147 -15.71 -32.44 -10.87
C SER A 147 -16.40 -31.18 -10.36
N VAL A 148 -15.90 -30.03 -10.80
CA VAL A 148 -16.56 -28.73 -10.68
C VAL A 148 -16.66 -28.10 -12.06
N SER A 149 -17.81 -27.49 -12.37
CA SER A 149 -18.09 -26.94 -13.71
C SER A 149 -18.82 -25.62 -13.62
N ASN A 150 -18.44 -24.67 -14.49
CA ASN A 150 -19.22 -23.45 -14.73
C ASN A 150 -20.14 -23.55 -15.96
N GLY A 151 -20.30 -24.75 -16.52
CA GLY A 151 -21.04 -25.01 -17.76
C GLY A 151 -20.23 -24.85 -19.04
N ALA A 152 -19.15 -24.05 -19.03
CA ALA A 152 -18.23 -23.91 -20.16
C ALA A 152 -16.97 -24.77 -19.97
N THR A 153 -16.37 -24.69 -18.79
CA THR A 153 -15.19 -25.46 -18.38
C THR A 153 -15.57 -26.39 -17.25
N THR A 154 -15.02 -27.60 -17.25
CA THR A 154 -15.18 -28.56 -16.16
C THR A 154 -13.79 -29.02 -15.74
N TYR A 155 -13.49 -28.94 -14.44
CA TYR A 155 -12.25 -29.46 -13.86
C TYR A 155 -12.53 -30.72 -13.06
N TYR A 156 -11.59 -31.67 -13.11
CA TYR A 156 -11.67 -32.95 -12.42
C TYR A 156 -10.60 -33.05 -11.34
N TYR A 157 -10.98 -33.54 -10.16
CA TYR A 157 -10.10 -33.61 -9.00
C TYR A 157 -10.44 -34.79 -8.08
N GLN A 158 -9.50 -35.16 -7.22
CA GLN A 158 -9.72 -36.00 -6.05
C GLN A 158 -9.15 -35.33 -4.79
N THR A 159 -9.64 -35.72 -3.61
CA THR A 159 -9.18 -35.17 -2.34
C THR A 159 -7.80 -35.73 -1.99
N ALA A 160 -6.87 -34.88 -1.52
CA ALA A 160 -5.53 -35.29 -1.10
C ALA A 160 -5.56 -36.23 0.13
N ASP A 161 -4.74 -37.29 0.13
CA ASP A 161 -4.56 -38.17 1.29
C ASP A 161 -3.19 -38.91 1.31
N PRO A 162 -2.40 -38.80 2.40
CA PRO A 162 -2.54 -37.86 3.51
C PRO A 162 -2.14 -36.45 3.07
N LEU A 163 -2.74 -35.46 3.71
CA LEU A 163 -2.24 -34.09 3.62
C LEU A 163 -0.93 -33.95 4.39
N PRO A 164 -0.03 -33.05 3.97
CA PRO A 164 1.08 -32.61 4.80
C PRO A 164 0.59 -32.17 6.18
N VAL A 165 1.41 -32.37 7.21
CA VAL A 165 1.08 -31.96 8.59
C VAL A 165 0.94 -30.42 8.69
N ASP A 166 1.52 -29.69 7.73
CA ASP A 166 1.51 -28.23 7.62
C ASP A 166 0.95 -27.79 6.26
N PHE A 167 -0.30 -28.19 5.93
CA PHE A 167 -0.94 -27.74 4.68
C PHE A 167 -1.25 -26.24 4.75
N GLY A 168 -0.69 -25.45 3.83
CA GLY A 168 -0.86 -24.00 3.74
C GLY A 168 -0.98 -23.49 2.30
N PRO A 169 -1.18 -22.17 2.09
CA PRO A 169 -1.37 -21.54 0.78
C PRO A 169 -0.35 -21.95 -0.30
N GLU A 170 0.92 -22.08 0.09
CA GLU A 170 2.06 -22.45 -0.77
C GLU A 170 2.03 -23.91 -1.26
N SER A 171 1.18 -24.75 -0.66
CA SER A 171 1.10 -26.19 -0.96
C SER A 171 -0.15 -26.57 -1.77
N MET A 172 -0.95 -25.58 -2.18
CA MET A 172 -2.19 -25.81 -2.92
C MET A 172 -1.93 -26.18 -4.38
N VAL A 173 -2.62 -27.21 -4.85
CA VAL A 173 -2.51 -27.71 -6.22
C VAL A 173 -3.70 -27.25 -7.07
N LEU A 174 -3.43 -26.65 -8.24
CA LEU A 174 -4.45 -26.27 -9.23
C LEU A 174 -5.01 -27.51 -9.93
N ALA A 175 -6.33 -27.56 -10.10
CA ALA A 175 -6.98 -28.53 -10.96
C ALA A 175 -6.73 -28.19 -12.43
N THR A 176 -5.98 -29.03 -13.15
CA THR A 176 -5.61 -28.79 -14.55
C THR A 176 -6.31 -29.74 -15.53
N LEU A 177 -6.87 -30.85 -15.05
CA LEU A 177 -7.54 -31.84 -15.90
C LEU A 177 -8.95 -31.37 -16.25
N THR A 178 -9.23 -31.22 -17.56
CA THR A 178 -10.52 -30.73 -18.08
C THR A 178 -11.32 -31.77 -18.88
N SER A 179 -10.79 -32.99 -19.02
CA SER A 179 -11.45 -34.13 -19.64
C SER A 179 -11.77 -35.21 -18.60
N GLU A 180 -12.92 -35.87 -18.73
CA GLU A 180 -13.38 -36.85 -17.73
C GLU A 180 -12.39 -38.02 -17.61
N PRO A 181 -11.76 -38.20 -16.43
CA PRO A 181 -10.83 -39.30 -16.22
C PRO A 181 -11.58 -40.63 -16.09
N ALA A 182 -10.86 -41.74 -16.26
CA ALA A 182 -11.38 -43.03 -15.80
C ALA A 182 -11.64 -42.99 -14.28
N ALA A 183 -12.58 -43.81 -13.80
CA ALA A 183 -12.96 -43.83 -12.39
C ALA A 183 -11.74 -44.02 -11.47
N GLY A 184 -11.59 -43.13 -10.48
CA GLY A 184 -10.47 -43.12 -9.55
C GLY A 184 -9.13 -42.61 -10.10
N GLN A 185 -9.10 -41.96 -11.28
CA GLN A 185 -7.88 -41.42 -11.89
C GLN A 185 -7.83 -39.89 -11.97
N ALA A 186 -8.68 -39.17 -11.23
CA ALA A 186 -8.58 -37.72 -11.16
C ALA A 186 -7.31 -37.30 -10.38
N PRO A 187 -6.63 -36.20 -10.76
CA PRO A 187 -5.48 -35.70 -10.03
C PRO A 187 -5.90 -35.10 -8.68
N VAL A 188 -4.97 -35.07 -7.71
CA VAL A 188 -5.18 -34.32 -6.48
C VAL A 188 -5.18 -32.83 -6.82
N ALA A 189 -6.19 -32.09 -6.35
CA ALA A 189 -6.23 -30.64 -6.47
C ALA A 189 -6.99 -30.01 -5.30
N ASN A 190 -6.64 -28.77 -4.98
CA ASN A 190 -7.18 -27.99 -3.86
C ASN A 190 -7.97 -26.77 -4.34
N TYR A 191 -7.76 -26.31 -5.57
CA TYR A 191 -8.57 -25.24 -6.15
C TYR A 191 -8.72 -25.41 -7.68
N ALA A 192 -9.78 -24.83 -8.23
CA ALA A 192 -9.97 -24.66 -9.66
C ALA A 192 -10.07 -23.17 -9.99
N LEU A 193 -9.52 -22.77 -11.12
CA LEU A 193 -9.52 -21.39 -11.60
C LEU A 193 -10.48 -21.26 -12.79
N PHE A 194 -11.44 -20.36 -12.71
CA PHE A 194 -12.38 -20.08 -13.80
C PHE A 194 -12.25 -18.63 -14.26
N GLY A 195 -11.94 -18.45 -15.54
CA GLY A 195 -11.43 -17.19 -16.07
C GLY A 195 -9.96 -16.99 -15.69
N SER A 196 -9.38 -15.91 -16.20
CA SER A 196 -8.04 -15.45 -15.83
C SER A 196 -7.98 -13.93 -16.06
N PRO A 197 -6.92 -13.24 -15.62
CA PRO A 197 -6.70 -11.84 -16.01
C PRO A 197 -6.74 -11.62 -17.53
N GLU A 198 -6.22 -12.57 -18.31
CA GLU A 198 -6.16 -12.50 -19.78
C GLU A 198 -7.47 -12.91 -20.46
N ASN A 199 -8.28 -13.74 -19.80
CA ASN A 199 -9.59 -14.16 -20.27
C ASN A 199 -10.62 -14.04 -19.14
N PRO A 200 -10.99 -12.79 -18.77
CA PRO A 200 -11.91 -12.57 -17.65
C PRO A 200 -13.29 -13.14 -17.97
N LEU A 201 -13.93 -13.65 -16.92
CA LEU A 201 -15.37 -13.81 -16.93
C LEU A 201 -16.01 -12.42 -16.90
N THR A 202 -16.97 -12.22 -17.78
CA THR A 202 -17.69 -10.93 -17.90
C THR A 202 -19.18 -11.07 -17.65
N ALA A 203 -19.68 -12.30 -17.43
CA ALA A 203 -21.08 -12.53 -17.17
C ALA A 203 -21.49 -11.93 -15.81
N ASP A 204 -22.64 -11.26 -15.72
CA ASP A 204 -23.15 -10.72 -14.45
C ASP A 204 -23.53 -11.83 -13.44
N THR A 205 -23.64 -13.07 -13.91
CA THR A 205 -23.91 -14.25 -13.10
C THR A 205 -22.92 -15.36 -13.44
N ALA A 206 -22.34 -16.00 -12.42
CA ALA A 206 -21.50 -17.18 -12.54
C ALA A 206 -22.09 -18.31 -11.69
N SER A 207 -22.22 -19.51 -12.27
CA SER A 207 -22.75 -20.68 -11.59
C SER A 207 -21.69 -21.77 -11.54
N PHE A 208 -21.44 -22.35 -10.38
CA PHE A 208 -20.49 -23.44 -10.18
C PHE A 208 -21.22 -24.67 -9.67
N SER A 209 -21.22 -25.74 -10.45
CA SER A 209 -21.87 -27.01 -10.13
C SER A 209 -20.83 -28.09 -9.86
N MET A 210 -21.09 -28.92 -8.86
CA MET A 210 -20.16 -30.00 -8.46
C MET A 210 -20.79 -31.37 -8.64
N LYS A 211 -19.98 -32.36 -9.02
CA LYS A 211 -20.39 -33.76 -9.15
C LYS A 211 -19.34 -34.72 -8.60
N GLN A 212 -19.75 -35.64 -7.75
CA GLN A 212 -18.99 -36.82 -7.34
C GLN A 212 -19.06 -37.86 -8.47
N LEU A 213 -17.92 -38.38 -8.88
CA LEU A 213 -17.79 -39.39 -9.93
C LEU A 213 -17.43 -40.77 -9.36
N SER A 214 -16.49 -40.84 -8.40
CA SER A 214 -16.13 -42.08 -7.73
C SER A 214 -15.57 -41.86 -6.32
N GLY A 215 -15.75 -42.86 -5.45
CA GLY A 215 -15.22 -42.83 -4.08
C GLY A 215 -16.20 -42.24 -3.06
N GLY A 216 -15.70 -41.44 -2.13
CA GLY A 216 -16.42 -40.66 -1.13
C GLY A 216 -16.99 -39.36 -1.69
N GLY A 217 -17.74 -38.62 -0.86
CA GLY A 217 -18.36 -37.37 -1.25
C GLY A 217 -17.36 -36.25 -1.57
N ALA A 218 -17.76 -35.37 -2.49
CA ALA A 218 -17.01 -34.18 -2.88
C ALA A 218 -17.43 -32.96 -2.04
N GLY A 219 -16.60 -31.92 -1.99
CA GLY A 219 -16.84 -30.70 -1.23
C GLY A 219 -16.41 -29.43 -1.96
N LEU A 220 -17.17 -28.34 -1.75
CA LEU A 220 -16.78 -26.97 -2.12
C LEU A 220 -16.61 -26.16 -0.84
N GLY A 221 -15.40 -25.66 -0.63
CA GLY A 221 -15.00 -24.99 0.59
C GLY A 221 -15.29 -23.48 0.61
N GLY A 222 -15.16 -22.84 -0.55
CA GLY A 222 -15.32 -21.40 -0.67
C GLY A 222 -14.92 -20.87 -2.03
N PHE A 223 -14.92 -19.54 -2.15
CA PHE A 223 -14.60 -18.83 -3.39
C PHE A 223 -13.76 -17.60 -3.10
N GLN A 224 -12.89 -17.22 -4.03
CA GLN A 224 -12.44 -15.84 -4.17
C GLN A 224 -12.83 -15.34 -5.55
N ILE A 225 -13.44 -14.17 -5.59
CA ILE A 225 -13.77 -13.47 -6.83
C ILE A 225 -12.84 -12.28 -6.92
N VAL A 226 -12.06 -12.20 -8.00
CA VAL A 226 -10.99 -11.23 -8.13
C VAL A 226 -11.26 -10.34 -9.32
N SER A 227 -11.25 -9.03 -9.11
CA SER A 227 -11.38 -8.05 -10.19
C SER A 227 -10.23 -8.19 -11.18
N VAL A 228 -10.56 -8.18 -12.48
CA VAL A 228 -9.60 -7.90 -13.54
C VAL A 228 -9.69 -6.40 -13.81
N GLY A 229 -8.65 -5.63 -13.51
CA GLY A 229 -8.61 -4.18 -13.85
C GLY A 229 -8.72 -3.15 -12.71
N ASP A 230 -8.87 -3.55 -11.44
CA ASP A 230 -8.67 -2.67 -10.27
C ASP A 230 -7.35 -2.98 -9.53
N VAL A 231 -6.49 -3.80 -10.13
CA VAL A 231 -5.08 -3.83 -9.78
C VAL A 231 -4.45 -2.67 -10.55
N GLY A 232 -3.59 -1.86 -9.92
CA GLY A 232 -2.48 -1.18 -10.59
C GLY A 232 -1.49 -2.22 -11.13
N GLY A 233 -2.03 -3.23 -11.81
CA GLY A 233 -1.30 -4.32 -12.39
C GLY A 233 -0.66 -3.79 -13.64
N GLY A 234 0.67 -3.75 -13.61
CA GLY A 234 1.41 -4.44 -14.65
C GLY A 234 1.01 -5.92 -14.70
N GLY A 235 -0.23 -6.21 -15.10
CA GLY A 235 -0.50 -7.33 -16.00
C GLY A 235 -0.24 -6.82 -17.40
N PRO A 236 0.26 -7.66 -18.32
CA PRO A 236 1.03 -7.21 -19.47
C PRO A 236 0.27 -6.11 -20.16
N ASN A 237 0.93 -4.97 -20.37
CA ASN A 237 0.50 -4.08 -21.43
C ASN A 237 0.25 -5.01 -22.62
N GLU A 238 -1.00 -5.12 -23.07
CA GLU A 238 -1.23 -5.42 -24.47
C GLU A 238 -0.53 -4.26 -25.18
N ALA A 239 0.76 -4.45 -25.46
CA ALA A 239 1.33 -3.99 -26.69
C ALA A 239 0.38 -4.57 -27.73
N THR A 240 -0.59 -3.76 -28.15
CA THR A 240 -1.22 -3.96 -29.44
C THR A 240 -0.06 -3.92 -30.41
N TRP A 241 0.48 -5.10 -30.74
CA TRP A 241 1.54 -5.27 -31.70
C TRP A 241 1.01 -4.68 -32.99
N THR A 242 1.44 -3.46 -33.29
CA THR A 242 1.52 -3.05 -34.68
C THR A 242 2.45 -4.07 -35.32
N ASN A 243 2.00 -4.68 -36.42
CA ASN A 243 2.75 -5.67 -37.20
C ASN A 243 4.27 -5.43 -37.13
N PRO A 244 5.08 -6.48 -36.94
CA PRO A 244 6.53 -6.35 -36.84
C PRO A 244 7.06 -5.53 -38.01
N ALA A 245 7.91 -4.57 -37.69
CA ALA A 245 8.61 -3.78 -38.68
C ALA A 245 9.76 -4.61 -39.27
N GLU A 246 10.28 -4.16 -40.41
CA GLU A 246 11.53 -4.71 -40.96
C GLU A 246 12.66 -4.42 -39.95
N GLY A 247 13.15 -5.43 -39.22
CA GLY A 247 14.19 -5.27 -38.18
C GLY A 247 14.06 -6.10 -36.90
N ASP A 248 12.91 -6.78 -36.68
CA ASP A 248 12.69 -7.60 -35.48
C ASP A 248 13.34 -9.00 -35.60
N TYR A 249 13.97 -9.48 -34.52
CA TYR A 249 14.57 -10.80 -34.40
C TYR A 249 13.76 -11.70 -33.47
N PHE A 250 13.41 -12.90 -33.90
CA PHE A 250 12.54 -13.83 -33.19
C PHE A 250 13.28 -15.09 -32.74
N LEU A 251 13.00 -15.54 -31.52
CA LEU A 251 13.50 -16.78 -30.95
C LEU A 251 12.35 -17.69 -30.50
N ASP A 252 12.46 -18.98 -30.84
CA ASP A 252 11.52 -20.05 -30.47
C ASP A 252 12.33 -21.29 -30.10
N ALA A 253 12.35 -21.65 -28.81
CA ALA A 253 13.15 -22.77 -28.32
C ALA A 253 12.69 -24.12 -28.88
N GLU A 254 11.40 -24.24 -29.19
CA GLU A 254 10.76 -25.49 -29.60
C GLU A 254 10.87 -25.69 -31.11
N ASP A 255 10.37 -24.73 -31.89
CA ASP A 255 10.19 -24.83 -33.34
C ASP A 255 11.25 -24.05 -34.15
N GLY A 256 12.06 -23.22 -33.50
CA GLY A 256 13.08 -22.40 -34.16
C GLY A 256 14.26 -23.19 -34.72
N ASN A 257 15.04 -22.54 -35.58
CA ASN A 257 16.28 -23.09 -36.14
C ASN A 257 17.33 -21.98 -36.36
N ASP A 258 18.54 -22.15 -35.83
CA ASP A 258 19.63 -21.15 -35.91
C ASP A 258 20.20 -20.96 -37.34
N LEU A 259 19.76 -21.77 -38.30
CA LEU A 259 20.00 -21.59 -39.73
C LEU A 259 18.98 -20.65 -40.41
N ASN A 260 17.88 -20.31 -39.72
CA ASN A 260 16.90 -19.36 -40.22
C ASN A 260 17.46 -17.92 -40.16
N ASP A 261 16.79 -16.99 -40.86
CA ASP A 261 17.13 -15.56 -40.81
C ASP A 261 16.74 -14.89 -39.49
N GLY A 262 15.80 -15.46 -38.73
CA GLY A 262 15.34 -14.91 -37.46
C GLY A 262 14.38 -13.73 -37.60
N THR A 263 13.98 -13.35 -38.81
CA THR A 263 13.28 -12.07 -39.07
C THR A 263 11.75 -12.18 -39.06
N SER A 264 11.22 -13.35 -38.70
CA SER A 264 9.79 -13.59 -38.50
C SER A 264 9.55 -14.70 -37.48
N PRO A 265 8.37 -14.77 -36.84
CA PRO A 265 8.00 -15.89 -35.96
C PRO A 265 8.18 -17.26 -36.63
N GLU A 266 7.83 -17.41 -37.92
CA GLU A 266 7.93 -18.67 -38.66
C GLU A 266 9.36 -19.06 -39.01
N THR A 267 10.27 -18.09 -39.04
CA THR A 267 11.71 -18.28 -39.30
C THR A 267 12.56 -17.91 -38.09
N ALA A 268 12.02 -18.09 -36.88
CA ALA A 268 12.72 -17.79 -35.63
C ALA A 268 14.02 -18.60 -35.46
N TRP A 269 14.99 -18.03 -34.76
CA TRP A 269 16.15 -18.75 -34.23
C TRP A 269 15.75 -19.63 -33.05
N ARG A 270 16.62 -20.57 -32.67
CA ARG A 270 16.33 -21.54 -31.62
C ARG A 270 17.03 -21.23 -30.30
N THR A 271 18.28 -20.81 -30.34
CA THR A 271 19.14 -20.77 -29.15
C THR A 271 19.62 -19.37 -28.80
N LEU A 272 19.87 -19.13 -27.49
CA LEU A 272 20.53 -17.91 -27.02
C LEU A 272 21.91 -17.73 -27.65
N GLY A 273 22.61 -18.83 -27.92
CA GLY A 273 23.93 -18.83 -28.53
C GLY A 273 23.97 -18.14 -29.90
N LYS A 274 22.84 -18.08 -30.62
CA LYS A 274 22.73 -17.38 -31.90
C LYS A 274 22.89 -15.86 -31.75
N LEU A 275 22.46 -15.29 -30.63
CA LEU A 275 22.57 -13.85 -30.34
C LEU A 275 24.03 -13.40 -30.27
N ASN A 276 24.95 -14.29 -29.87
CA ASN A 276 26.39 -14.02 -29.83
C ASN A 276 27.04 -13.84 -31.22
N THR A 277 26.27 -13.97 -32.30
CA THR A 277 26.78 -13.91 -33.69
C THR A 277 26.25 -12.72 -34.48
N VAL A 278 25.47 -11.85 -33.83
CA VAL A 278 24.76 -10.73 -34.46
C VAL A 278 25.16 -9.45 -33.75
N ASP A 279 25.54 -8.43 -34.53
CA ASP A 279 25.78 -7.08 -34.03
C ASP A 279 24.45 -6.31 -34.12
N PHE A 280 23.87 -5.98 -32.97
CA PHE A 280 22.62 -5.22 -32.88
C PHE A 280 22.90 -3.70 -32.92
N GLY A 281 21.93 -2.93 -33.42
CA GLY A 281 21.99 -1.48 -33.51
C GLY A 281 20.74 -0.78 -32.94
N PRO A 282 20.70 0.57 -33.02
CA PRO A 282 19.58 1.34 -32.52
C PRO A 282 18.24 0.94 -33.15
N GLY A 283 17.25 0.67 -32.31
CA GLY A 283 15.89 0.29 -32.70
C GLY A 283 15.68 -1.21 -32.96
N ASP A 284 16.73 -2.04 -32.89
CA ASP A 284 16.58 -3.48 -33.05
C ASP A 284 15.77 -4.09 -31.89
N VAL A 285 14.91 -5.04 -32.22
CA VAL A 285 14.05 -5.73 -31.25
C VAL A 285 14.35 -7.23 -31.27
N ILE A 286 14.58 -7.83 -30.09
CA ILE A 286 14.83 -9.25 -29.90
C ILE A 286 13.65 -9.83 -29.10
N LEU A 287 12.88 -10.72 -29.72
CA LEU A 287 11.63 -11.25 -29.20
C LEU A 287 11.71 -12.75 -28.93
N PHE A 288 11.46 -13.14 -27.69
CA PHE A 288 11.44 -14.54 -27.24
C PHE A 288 9.99 -15.05 -27.16
N LYS A 289 9.72 -16.25 -27.69
CA LYS A 289 8.35 -16.81 -27.72
C LYS A 289 7.85 -17.11 -26.32
N ALA A 290 6.68 -16.58 -25.96
CA ALA A 290 5.99 -16.86 -24.71
C ALA A 290 5.86 -18.38 -24.46
N GLY A 291 6.06 -18.78 -23.21
CA GLY A 291 6.06 -20.18 -22.77
C GLY A 291 7.33 -20.98 -23.11
N SER A 292 8.26 -20.42 -23.90
CA SER A 292 9.53 -21.10 -24.20
C SER A 292 10.53 -21.01 -23.05
N VAL A 293 11.35 -22.06 -22.92
CA VAL A 293 12.51 -22.08 -22.01
C VAL A 293 13.80 -22.11 -22.82
N PHE A 294 14.65 -21.12 -22.63
CA PHE A 294 15.93 -20.96 -23.30
C PHE A 294 17.07 -21.19 -22.31
N THR A 295 17.75 -22.33 -22.41
CA THR A 295 18.91 -22.63 -21.56
C THR A 295 20.21 -22.11 -22.19
N GLY A 296 21.02 -21.39 -21.40
CA GLY A 296 22.36 -20.94 -21.75
C GLY A 296 22.63 -19.50 -21.33
N SER A 297 23.64 -18.91 -21.96
CA SER A 297 24.04 -17.52 -21.77
C SER A 297 24.29 -16.82 -23.11
N PHE A 298 24.17 -15.50 -23.12
CA PHE A 298 24.61 -14.69 -24.26
C PHE A 298 25.18 -13.34 -23.83
N PHE A 299 26.03 -12.80 -24.71
CA PHE A 299 26.60 -11.46 -24.64
C PHE A 299 25.88 -10.56 -25.66
N LEU A 300 25.33 -9.44 -25.19
CA LEU A 300 24.69 -8.49 -26.08
C LEU A 300 25.75 -7.66 -26.81
N ILE A 301 25.93 -7.92 -28.10
CA ILE A 301 26.86 -7.19 -28.96
C ILE A 301 26.08 -6.07 -29.66
N GLY A 302 26.36 -4.82 -29.34
CA GLY A 302 25.68 -3.68 -29.96
C GLY A 302 25.26 -2.61 -28.95
N ASP A 303 24.90 -1.45 -29.48
CA ASP A 303 24.44 -0.31 -28.70
C ASP A 303 23.19 0.28 -29.36
N GLY A 304 22.20 0.59 -28.53
CA GLY A 304 21.09 1.44 -28.92
C GLY A 304 21.35 2.90 -28.58
N THR A 305 20.29 3.69 -28.65
CA THR A 305 20.25 5.07 -28.14
C THR A 305 19.05 5.23 -27.21
N PRO A 306 19.00 6.30 -26.40
CA PRO A 306 17.79 6.58 -25.61
C PRO A 306 16.52 6.76 -26.48
N GLU A 307 16.66 7.23 -27.72
CA GLU A 307 15.55 7.44 -28.64
C GLU A 307 15.17 6.19 -29.43
N GLU A 308 16.13 5.30 -29.68
CA GLU A 308 15.99 4.05 -30.42
C GLU A 308 16.78 2.96 -29.69
N PRO A 309 16.26 2.44 -28.56
CA PRO A 309 16.95 1.42 -27.79
C PRO A 309 16.93 0.06 -28.50
N ILE A 310 17.86 -0.81 -28.13
CA ILE A 310 17.74 -2.25 -28.38
C ILE A 310 16.76 -2.80 -27.35
N VAL A 311 15.69 -3.45 -27.81
CA VAL A 311 14.61 -3.95 -26.94
C VAL A 311 14.64 -5.47 -26.90
N LEU A 312 14.76 -6.06 -25.71
CA LEU A 312 14.63 -7.49 -25.48
C LEU A 312 13.29 -7.77 -24.80
N GLY A 313 12.40 -8.52 -25.47
CA GLY A 313 11.04 -8.73 -25.01
C GLY A 313 10.42 -10.07 -25.36
N ALA A 314 9.15 -10.25 -25.03
CA ALA A 314 8.38 -11.45 -25.38
C ALA A 314 7.52 -11.24 -26.65
N TYR A 315 7.17 -12.32 -27.35
CA TYR A 315 6.09 -12.34 -28.34
C TYR A 315 5.21 -13.58 -28.20
N GLY A 316 4.01 -13.54 -28.78
CA GLY A 316 3.03 -14.61 -28.65
C GLY A 316 2.23 -14.51 -27.35
N THR A 317 1.56 -15.60 -26.98
CA THR A 317 0.63 -15.66 -25.84
C THR A 317 1.04 -16.75 -24.86
N GLY A 318 0.90 -16.50 -23.57
CA GLY A 318 1.21 -17.46 -22.51
C GLY A 318 2.15 -16.86 -21.46
N PRO A 319 2.76 -17.70 -20.61
CA PRO A 319 3.75 -17.27 -19.62
C PRO A 319 4.92 -16.52 -20.26
N LYS A 320 5.61 -15.66 -19.49
CA LYS A 320 6.84 -15.01 -19.95
C LYS A 320 7.85 -16.07 -20.43
N PRO A 321 8.58 -15.83 -21.54
CA PRO A 321 9.69 -16.68 -21.93
C PRO A 321 10.74 -16.71 -20.82
N ARG A 322 11.20 -17.92 -20.47
CA ARG A 322 12.18 -18.12 -19.41
C ARG A 322 13.58 -18.29 -20.00
N LEU A 323 14.49 -17.41 -19.62
CA LEU A 323 15.91 -17.49 -19.93
C LEU A 323 16.62 -18.06 -18.69
N GLU A 324 17.23 -19.23 -18.84
CA GLU A 324 17.87 -19.92 -17.71
C GLU A 324 19.34 -20.23 -17.95
N GLY A 325 20.19 -19.92 -16.96
CA GLY A 325 21.61 -20.20 -17.02
C GLY A 325 21.89 -21.70 -17.03
N GLY A 326 22.79 -22.14 -17.90
CA GLY A 326 23.30 -23.51 -17.90
C GLY A 326 24.23 -23.80 -16.72
N PRO A 327 24.62 -25.07 -16.52
CA PRO A 327 25.44 -25.48 -15.37
C PRO A 327 26.83 -24.84 -15.34
N ASN A 328 27.31 -24.28 -16.45
CA ASN A 328 28.61 -23.63 -16.55
C ASN A 328 28.52 -22.10 -16.80
N ASP A 329 27.32 -21.52 -16.72
CA ASP A 329 27.11 -20.10 -16.99
C ASP A 329 27.06 -19.30 -15.69
N SER A 330 27.96 -18.33 -15.51
CA SER A 330 27.90 -17.44 -14.35
C SER A 330 26.79 -16.40 -14.47
N GLU A 331 26.40 -16.02 -15.68
CA GLU A 331 25.32 -15.08 -15.97
C GLU A 331 24.44 -15.58 -17.11
N VAL A 332 23.17 -15.16 -17.16
CA VAL A 332 22.27 -15.47 -18.29
C VAL A 332 22.46 -14.45 -19.41
N ILE A 333 22.54 -13.17 -19.05
CA ILE A 333 22.75 -12.07 -19.99
C ILE A 333 23.96 -11.26 -19.54
N PHE A 334 24.91 -11.05 -20.45
CA PHE A 334 26.10 -10.24 -20.20
C PHE A 334 26.11 -8.97 -21.06
N LEU A 335 26.40 -7.83 -20.43
CA LEU A 335 26.59 -6.53 -21.05
C LEU A 335 27.95 -5.95 -20.63
N THR A 336 28.66 -5.30 -21.55
CA THR A 336 29.92 -4.62 -21.27
C THR A 336 29.98 -3.25 -21.95
N GLY A 337 29.74 -2.19 -21.17
CA GLY A 337 29.75 -0.81 -21.67
C GLY A 337 28.59 -0.42 -22.58
N ASN A 338 27.53 -1.24 -22.68
CA ASN A 338 26.40 -0.98 -23.57
C ASN A 338 25.57 0.24 -23.13
N SER A 339 24.94 0.91 -24.10
CA SER A 339 23.94 1.98 -23.92
C SER A 339 22.67 1.71 -24.73
N GLY A 340 21.55 2.29 -24.31
CA GLY A 340 20.26 2.22 -25.01
C GLY A 340 19.72 0.81 -25.07
N VAL A 341 19.52 0.17 -23.92
CA VAL A 341 19.02 -1.21 -23.84
C VAL A 341 17.81 -1.28 -22.90
N GLU A 342 16.75 -1.91 -23.37
CA GLU A 342 15.54 -2.17 -22.60
C GLU A 342 15.27 -3.67 -22.51
N PHE A 343 14.93 -4.15 -21.31
CA PHE A 343 14.52 -5.51 -21.04
C PHE A 343 13.09 -5.52 -20.54
N ARG A 344 12.25 -6.38 -21.13
CA ARG A 344 10.84 -6.44 -20.75
C ARG A 344 10.18 -7.79 -20.86
N ASP A 345 9.25 -8.06 -19.95
CA ASP A 345 8.35 -9.20 -20.06
C ASP A 345 9.07 -10.57 -20.15
N LEU A 346 10.24 -10.70 -19.49
CA LEU A 346 11.04 -11.95 -19.44
C LEU A 346 11.07 -12.54 -18.03
N GLU A 347 11.16 -13.87 -17.95
CA GLU A 347 11.59 -14.57 -16.72
C GLU A 347 13.08 -14.93 -16.85
N ILE A 348 13.87 -14.68 -15.81
CA ILE A 348 15.31 -14.94 -15.78
C ILE A 348 15.68 -15.76 -14.53
N SER A 349 16.37 -16.88 -14.73
CA SER A 349 16.77 -17.78 -13.64
C SER A 349 18.18 -18.35 -13.81
N ASN A 350 18.84 -18.73 -12.71
CA ASN A 350 20.21 -19.25 -12.75
C ASN A 350 20.50 -20.06 -11.47
N TYR A 351 19.88 -21.24 -11.38
CA TYR A 351 19.85 -22.06 -10.16
C TYR A 351 20.69 -23.33 -10.28
N HIS A 352 21.90 -23.31 -9.71
CA HIS A 352 22.78 -24.49 -9.64
C HIS A 352 23.53 -24.52 -8.31
N PRO A 353 22.85 -24.78 -7.18
CA PRO A 353 23.46 -24.76 -5.84
C PRO A 353 24.51 -25.86 -5.62
N THR A 354 24.53 -26.90 -6.45
CA THR A 354 25.55 -27.98 -6.41
C THR A 354 26.54 -27.88 -7.56
N GLY A 355 26.55 -26.77 -8.30
CA GLY A 355 27.44 -26.53 -9.44
C GLY A 355 28.87 -26.19 -9.01
N SER A 356 29.73 -25.87 -10.00
CA SER A 356 31.10 -25.42 -9.77
C SER A 356 31.24 -23.89 -9.64
N ILE A 357 30.18 -23.14 -9.94
CA ILE A 357 30.17 -21.69 -9.95
C ILE A 357 29.56 -21.20 -8.64
N ALA A 358 30.36 -20.47 -7.86
CA ALA A 358 29.96 -19.98 -6.55
C ALA A 358 28.85 -18.92 -6.63
N ASN A 359 29.03 -17.91 -7.47
CA ASN A 359 28.14 -16.75 -7.58
C ASN A 359 27.54 -16.71 -8.97
N ARG A 360 26.21 -16.57 -9.04
CA ARG A 360 25.46 -16.56 -10.29
C ARG A 360 24.64 -15.30 -10.44
N PHE A 361 24.42 -14.93 -11.69
CA PHE A 361 23.77 -13.68 -12.06
C PHE A 361 22.63 -13.93 -13.05
N GLY A 362 21.57 -13.13 -12.97
CA GLY A 362 20.59 -13.04 -14.04
C GLY A 362 21.17 -12.20 -15.18
N ILE A 363 21.21 -10.89 -14.98
CA ILE A 363 21.84 -9.92 -15.88
C ILE A 363 23.09 -9.35 -15.21
N ARG A 364 24.22 -9.43 -15.90
CA ARG A 364 25.49 -8.88 -15.45
C ARG A 364 25.98 -7.79 -16.39
N LEU A 365 26.17 -6.60 -15.84
CA LEU A 365 26.61 -5.40 -16.53
C LEU A 365 27.97 -4.98 -15.98
N VAL A 366 28.98 -5.02 -16.85
CA VAL A 366 30.30 -4.48 -16.54
C VAL A 366 30.44 -3.15 -17.25
N ALA A 367 30.89 -2.14 -16.53
CA ALA A 367 31.21 -0.84 -17.09
C ALA A 367 32.74 -0.67 -17.11
N PRO A 368 33.40 -0.90 -18.28
CA PRO A 368 34.84 -0.75 -18.37
C PRO A 368 35.30 0.67 -18.05
N ALA A 369 36.50 0.80 -17.50
CA ALA A 369 37.14 2.09 -17.34
C ALA A 369 37.26 2.79 -18.70
N ARG A 370 37.12 4.12 -18.72
CA ARG A 370 37.24 4.95 -19.95
C ARG A 370 36.12 4.76 -20.97
N THR A 371 35.00 4.15 -20.60
CA THR A 371 33.82 4.00 -21.46
C THR A 371 33.09 5.33 -21.66
N GLY A 372 33.19 6.23 -20.69
CA GLY A 372 32.38 7.45 -20.70
C GLY A 372 30.99 7.18 -20.10
N GLU A 373 30.00 7.88 -20.60
CA GLU A 373 28.64 7.79 -20.07
C GLU A 373 27.85 6.71 -20.80
N MET A 374 27.40 5.68 -20.06
CA MET A 374 26.45 4.70 -20.58
C MET A 374 25.03 5.18 -20.27
N LYS A 375 24.21 5.30 -21.31
CA LYS A 375 22.88 5.91 -21.20
C LYS A 375 21.79 4.88 -21.32
N HIS A 376 20.68 5.11 -20.62
CA HIS A 376 19.40 4.43 -20.87
C HIS A 376 19.50 2.90 -20.78
N LEU A 377 19.57 2.41 -19.55
CA LEU A 377 19.38 1.00 -19.22
C LEU A 377 18.05 0.87 -18.47
N HIS A 378 17.11 0.15 -19.05
CA HIS A 378 15.77 0.03 -18.50
C HIS A 378 15.38 -1.44 -18.35
N PHE A 379 14.98 -1.80 -17.14
CA PHE A 379 14.49 -3.12 -16.78
C PHE A 379 13.05 -2.95 -16.31
N HIS A 380 12.08 -3.50 -17.05
CA HIS A 380 10.68 -3.31 -16.74
C HIS A 380 9.87 -4.61 -16.84
N GLY A 381 9.07 -4.94 -15.82
CA GLY A 381 8.23 -6.14 -15.89
C GLY A 381 9.02 -7.46 -15.95
N LEU A 382 10.21 -7.53 -15.37
CA LEU A 382 11.04 -8.74 -15.36
C LEU A 382 10.77 -9.60 -14.12
N ASP A 383 10.78 -10.92 -14.30
CA ASP A 383 10.68 -11.88 -13.20
C ASP A 383 12.03 -12.57 -13.00
N PHE A 384 12.71 -12.28 -11.91
CA PHE A 384 13.91 -12.98 -11.50
C PHE A 384 13.57 -14.04 -10.48
N THR A 385 13.77 -15.31 -10.85
CA THR A 385 13.44 -16.46 -9.99
C THR A 385 14.67 -17.35 -9.82
N TRP A 386 14.90 -17.84 -8.61
CA TRP A 386 15.91 -18.88 -8.33
C TRP A 386 17.31 -18.54 -8.87
N ILE A 387 17.93 -17.50 -8.32
CA ILE A 387 19.31 -17.13 -8.64
C ILE A 387 20.22 -17.60 -7.51
N LYS A 388 20.94 -18.72 -7.72
CA LYS A 388 21.82 -19.33 -6.70
C LYS A 388 22.93 -20.17 -7.32
N GLY A 389 24.17 -19.85 -6.97
CA GLY A 389 25.34 -20.71 -7.20
C GLY A 389 25.70 -21.58 -6.00
N SER A 390 26.88 -22.18 -6.04
CA SER A 390 27.37 -23.09 -5.00
C SER A 390 28.06 -22.39 -3.83
N GLY A 391 28.16 -21.07 -3.85
CA GLY A 391 28.85 -20.28 -2.84
C GLY A 391 27.97 -20.06 -1.61
N ASP A 392 28.57 -20.17 -0.43
CA ASP A 392 27.92 -19.88 0.85
C ASP A 392 28.12 -18.41 1.28
N GLU A 393 28.78 -17.59 0.45
CA GLU A 393 28.97 -16.16 0.70
C GLU A 393 27.73 -15.32 0.34
N HIS A 394 26.73 -15.94 -0.29
CA HIS A 394 25.46 -15.28 -0.65
C HIS A 394 25.67 -14.05 -1.56
N GLU A 395 26.52 -14.23 -2.58
CA GLU A 395 26.94 -13.19 -3.54
C GLU A 395 26.32 -13.38 -4.93
N SER A 396 25.28 -14.20 -5.07
CA SER A 396 24.50 -14.28 -6.32
C SER A 396 23.54 -13.08 -6.43
N ARG A 397 23.26 -12.59 -7.65
CA ARG A 397 22.41 -11.40 -7.85
C ARG A 397 21.49 -11.49 -9.06
N ALA A 398 20.29 -10.93 -8.99
CA ALA A 398 19.44 -10.86 -10.19
C ALA A 398 20.01 -9.88 -11.22
N ILE A 399 20.35 -8.66 -10.79
CA ILE A 399 21.04 -7.65 -11.60
C ILE A 399 22.33 -7.24 -10.88
N ASP A 400 23.47 -7.36 -11.57
CA ASP A 400 24.79 -6.95 -11.09
C ASP A 400 25.37 -5.89 -12.04
N ALA A 401 25.53 -4.65 -11.58
CA ALA A 401 26.05 -3.53 -12.36
C ALA A 401 27.27 -2.89 -11.69
N ASP A 402 28.47 -3.22 -12.16
CA ASP A 402 29.72 -2.78 -11.52
C ASP A 402 30.63 -2.02 -12.49
N THR A 403 31.21 -0.92 -12.01
CA THR A 403 32.35 -0.27 -12.67
C THR A 403 33.64 -1.02 -12.36
N THR A 404 34.53 -1.10 -13.34
CA THR A 404 35.85 -1.73 -13.13
C THR A 404 36.72 -0.89 -12.20
N SER A 405 37.67 -1.54 -11.50
CA SER A 405 38.49 -0.97 -10.43
C SER A 405 39.56 0.07 -10.83
N ASP A 406 39.67 0.47 -12.11
CA ASP A 406 40.54 1.57 -12.56
C ASP A 406 39.74 2.89 -12.63
N ASP A 407 39.13 3.24 -11.50
CA ASP A 407 38.08 4.25 -11.33
C ASP A 407 38.54 5.72 -11.46
N LEU A 408 39.85 5.97 -11.38
CA LEU A 408 40.46 7.29 -11.58
C LEU A 408 40.91 7.54 -13.03
N ALA A 409 40.78 6.54 -13.91
CA ALA A 409 41.18 6.65 -15.30
C ALA A 409 40.21 7.52 -16.10
N LYS A 410 40.75 8.50 -16.84
CA LYS A 410 39.95 9.38 -17.71
C LYS A 410 39.80 8.84 -19.15
N PRO A 411 38.66 9.09 -19.82
CA PRO A 411 37.45 9.73 -19.30
C PRO A 411 36.78 8.89 -18.20
N TYR A 412 36.09 9.53 -17.26
CA TYR A 412 35.36 8.80 -16.22
C TYR A 412 34.22 7.99 -16.83
N THR A 413 33.85 6.90 -16.16
CA THR A 413 32.75 6.03 -16.57
C THR A 413 31.58 6.22 -15.61
N ARG A 414 30.35 6.33 -16.09
CA ARG A 414 29.15 6.35 -15.23
C ARG A 414 27.93 5.80 -15.97
N TRP A 415 26.88 5.47 -15.22
CA TRP A 415 25.54 5.28 -15.77
C TRP A 415 24.74 6.59 -15.73
N ASN A 416 23.88 6.78 -16.72
CA ASN A 416 22.93 7.89 -16.80
C ASN A 416 21.57 7.39 -17.31
N GLY A 417 20.59 7.33 -16.41
CA GLY A 417 19.30 6.70 -16.70
C GLY A 417 19.37 5.18 -16.53
N PHE A 418 19.51 4.72 -15.30
CA PHE A 418 19.45 3.31 -14.92
C PHE A 418 18.14 3.08 -14.17
N ILE A 419 17.17 2.45 -14.81
CA ILE A 419 15.79 2.36 -14.36
C ILE A 419 15.43 0.90 -14.16
N VAL A 420 14.98 0.53 -12.97
CA VAL A 420 14.43 -0.78 -12.64
C VAL A 420 13.03 -0.57 -12.08
N GLU A 421 12.03 -1.01 -12.82
CA GLU A 421 10.64 -0.85 -12.41
C GLU A 421 9.76 -2.06 -12.68
N ASP A 422 8.70 -2.19 -11.90
CA ASP A 422 7.68 -3.23 -12.06
C ASP A 422 8.27 -4.66 -12.13
N CYS A 423 9.42 -4.89 -11.48
CA CYS A 423 10.10 -6.19 -11.51
C CYS A 423 9.79 -7.01 -10.26
N PHE A 424 9.70 -8.33 -10.44
CA PHE A 424 9.53 -9.31 -9.38
C PHE A 424 10.82 -10.07 -9.13
N PHE A 425 11.29 -10.09 -7.88
CA PHE A 425 12.48 -10.80 -7.44
C PHE A 425 12.07 -11.86 -6.43
N SER A 426 12.37 -13.13 -6.70
CA SER A 426 12.09 -14.22 -5.76
C SER A 426 13.20 -15.26 -5.66
N ASN A 427 13.45 -15.74 -4.44
CA ASN A 427 14.40 -16.81 -4.17
C ASN A 427 15.81 -16.46 -4.69
N ILE A 428 16.30 -15.29 -4.28
CA ILE A 428 17.62 -14.79 -4.67
C ILE A 428 18.59 -15.06 -3.52
N ASP A 429 19.66 -15.81 -3.80
CA ASP A 429 20.63 -16.24 -2.79
C ASP A 429 21.50 -15.10 -2.24
N GLY A 430 21.56 -13.96 -2.90
CA GLY A 430 22.26 -12.76 -2.42
C GLY A 430 21.37 -11.53 -2.48
N ARG A 431 21.66 -10.61 -3.39
CA ARG A 431 20.94 -9.32 -3.52
C ARG A 431 20.11 -9.33 -4.79
N ALA A 432 18.93 -8.70 -4.80
CA ALA A 432 18.17 -8.58 -6.04
C ALA A 432 18.92 -7.68 -7.03
N VAL A 433 19.15 -6.42 -6.68
CA VAL A 433 19.93 -5.50 -7.52
C VAL A 433 21.15 -4.97 -6.80
N GLN A 434 22.29 -4.96 -7.50
CA GLN A 434 23.45 -4.18 -7.12
C GLN A 434 23.83 -3.22 -8.25
N LEU A 435 24.09 -1.97 -7.90
CA LEU A 435 24.86 -1.04 -8.72
C LEU A 435 26.00 -0.47 -7.88
N ASN A 436 27.25 -0.64 -8.32
CA ASN A 436 28.44 -0.12 -7.66
C ASN A 436 29.27 0.72 -8.62
N ASP A 437 29.01 2.02 -8.63
CA ASP A 437 29.84 3.00 -9.31
C ASP A 437 30.97 3.45 -8.37
N ARG A 438 32.21 3.27 -8.81
CA ARG A 438 33.40 3.71 -8.08
C ARG A 438 34.08 4.88 -8.78
N SER A 439 33.64 5.23 -9.98
CA SER A 439 34.26 6.29 -10.78
C SER A 439 33.88 7.67 -10.25
N GLY A 440 34.87 8.51 -9.96
CA GLY A 440 34.61 9.87 -9.48
C GLY A 440 33.74 9.92 -8.21
N SER A 441 34.02 9.02 -7.26
CA SER A 441 33.29 8.81 -6.00
C SER A 441 33.16 10.09 -5.14
N LEU A 442 32.13 10.13 -4.29
CA LEU A 442 31.87 11.26 -3.39
C LEU A 442 32.96 11.38 -2.32
N SER A 443 33.41 10.26 -1.79
CA SER A 443 34.54 10.18 -0.87
C SER A 443 35.82 10.77 -1.48
N ASP A 444 36.12 10.51 -2.74
CA ASP A 444 37.28 11.08 -3.43
C ASP A 444 37.18 12.57 -3.67
N PHE A 445 35.99 13.05 -4.04
CA PHE A 445 35.71 14.47 -4.14
C PHE A 445 35.93 15.18 -2.80
N LYS A 446 35.30 14.74 -1.71
CA LYS A 446 35.37 15.42 -0.41
C LYS A 446 36.72 15.27 0.29
N LEU A 447 37.31 14.08 0.27
CA LEU A 447 38.52 13.78 1.06
C LEU A 447 39.81 14.07 0.30
N ARG A 448 39.79 14.00 -1.04
CA ARG A 448 40.99 14.16 -1.89
C ARG A 448 40.91 15.34 -2.86
N GLY A 449 39.75 16.00 -2.99
CA GLY A 449 39.55 17.11 -3.91
C GLY A 449 39.59 16.71 -5.39
N LEU A 450 39.26 15.45 -5.68
CA LEU A 450 39.20 14.93 -7.05
C LEU A 450 37.90 15.36 -7.76
N GLU A 451 37.78 15.06 -9.04
CA GLU A 451 36.57 15.36 -9.80
C GLU A 451 35.43 14.42 -9.41
N TYR A 452 34.25 14.99 -9.16
CA TYR A 452 33.04 14.25 -8.80
C TYR A 452 32.25 13.89 -10.06
N TYR A 453 32.00 12.60 -10.27
CA TYR A 453 31.36 12.11 -11.50
C TYR A 453 30.46 10.88 -11.25
N PRO A 454 29.45 11.00 -10.36
CA PRO A 454 28.61 9.88 -9.96
C PRO A 454 27.66 9.45 -11.08
N THR A 455 27.08 8.26 -10.91
CA THR A 455 25.90 7.84 -11.64
C THR A 455 24.69 8.71 -11.32
N ILE A 456 23.91 9.05 -12.35
CA ILE A 456 22.74 9.94 -12.27
C ILE A 456 21.52 9.31 -12.94
N GLY A 457 20.32 9.79 -12.58
CA GLY A 457 19.08 9.28 -13.15
C GLY A 457 18.81 7.82 -12.78
N PHE A 458 19.19 7.42 -11.58
CA PHE A 458 18.87 6.11 -11.04
C PHE A 458 17.44 6.11 -10.49
N LEU A 459 16.61 5.17 -10.94
CA LEU A 459 15.24 4.98 -10.49
C LEU A 459 14.99 3.50 -10.17
N PHE A 460 14.51 3.24 -8.96
CA PHE A 460 14.12 1.90 -8.51
C PHE A 460 12.72 1.97 -7.91
N GLN A 461 11.70 1.55 -8.69
CA GLN A 461 10.31 1.73 -8.27
C GLN A 461 9.37 0.56 -8.57
N ASN A 462 8.30 0.42 -7.79
CA ASN A 462 7.27 -0.60 -8.01
C ASN A 462 7.80 -2.04 -8.06
N ASN A 463 8.94 -2.31 -7.42
CA ASN A 463 9.54 -3.64 -7.43
C ASN A 463 9.08 -4.44 -6.22
N THR A 464 8.94 -5.75 -6.40
CA THR A 464 8.53 -6.69 -5.36
C THR A 464 9.64 -7.70 -5.11
N GLY A 465 10.11 -7.81 -3.87
CA GLY A 465 11.11 -8.78 -3.45
C GLY A 465 10.58 -9.77 -2.42
N ILE A 466 10.62 -11.06 -2.72
CA ILE A 466 10.21 -12.14 -1.81
C ILE A 466 11.36 -13.11 -1.58
N ASN A 467 11.69 -13.41 -0.33
CA ASN A 467 12.74 -14.37 0.00
C ASN A 467 14.07 -14.02 -0.69
N ILE A 468 14.56 -12.82 -0.42
CA ILE A 468 15.86 -12.35 -0.89
C ILE A 468 16.82 -12.53 0.27
N HIS A 469 17.88 -13.33 0.10
CA HIS A 469 18.75 -13.67 1.21
C HIS A 469 19.32 -12.43 1.91
N ARG A 470 19.74 -11.42 1.13
CA ARG A 470 20.30 -10.16 1.61
C ARG A 470 19.37 -8.97 1.37
N ASN A 471 19.73 -8.08 0.45
CA ASN A 471 19.05 -6.80 0.24
C ASN A 471 18.28 -6.79 -1.09
N LEU A 472 17.17 -6.05 -1.14
CA LEU A 472 16.49 -5.76 -2.40
C LEU A 472 17.39 -4.91 -3.30
N LEU A 473 18.05 -3.90 -2.72
CA LEU A 473 18.93 -3.00 -3.47
C LEU A 473 20.21 -2.67 -2.70
N GLN A 474 21.37 -2.85 -3.32
CA GLN A 474 22.62 -2.19 -2.93
C GLN A 474 23.02 -1.16 -3.98
N LEU A 475 23.33 0.05 -3.54
CA LEU A 475 23.61 1.18 -4.42
C LEU A 475 24.91 1.90 -4.02
N GLY A 476 25.82 2.11 -4.97
CA GLY A 476 27.12 2.73 -4.76
C GLY A 476 27.40 3.84 -5.77
N GLY A 477 27.90 5.00 -5.33
CA GLY A 477 28.42 6.05 -6.22
C GLY A 477 27.35 6.79 -7.05
N THR A 478 26.24 7.13 -6.40
CA THR A 478 25.08 7.75 -7.08
C THR A 478 24.80 9.17 -6.60
N LYS A 479 24.11 9.92 -7.44
CA LYS A 479 23.53 11.22 -7.11
C LYS A 479 22.05 11.28 -7.47
N ASP A 480 21.25 11.78 -6.52
CA ASP A 480 19.81 12.01 -6.65
C ASP A 480 19.04 10.72 -7.04
N ALA A 481 19.47 9.57 -6.50
CA ALA A 481 18.80 8.29 -6.72
C ALA A 481 17.41 8.27 -6.07
N LEU A 482 16.40 7.76 -6.79
CA LEU A 482 15.02 7.64 -6.29
C LEU A 482 14.62 6.17 -6.10
N ILE A 483 14.26 5.81 -4.87
CA ILE A 483 13.83 4.47 -4.45
C ILE A 483 12.41 4.60 -3.90
N GLN A 484 11.40 4.11 -4.62
CA GLN A 484 10.01 4.33 -4.19
C GLN A 484 9.01 3.23 -4.53
N HIS A 485 7.94 3.11 -3.75
CA HIS A 485 6.84 2.17 -4.03
C HIS A 485 7.27 0.70 -4.16
N ASN A 486 8.36 0.31 -3.50
CA ASN A 486 8.83 -1.07 -3.51
C ASN A 486 8.25 -1.85 -2.33
N TYR A 487 8.01 -3.14 -2.54
CA TYR A 487 7.65 -4.10 -1.51
C TYR A 487 8.78 -5.10 -1.30
N MET A 488 9.07 -5.43 -0.04
CA MET A 488 9.96 -6.53 0.29
C MET A 488 9.41 -7.33 1.46
N SER A 489 9.45 -8.65 1.36
CA SER A 489 9.20 -9.52 2.50
C SER A 489 10.14 -10.72 2.53
N GLY A 490 10.78 -10.91 3.68
CA GLY A 490 11.64 -12.07 3.96
C GLY A 490 13.08 -11.88 3.50
N THR A 491 13.96 -11.70 4.49
CA THR A 491 15.42 -11.83 4.34
C THR A 491 15.99 -12.83 5.34
N ILE A 492 17.26 -13.19 5.17
CA ILE A 492 18.02 -13.99 6.14
C ILE A 492 19.13 -13.13 6.76
N GLU A 493 19.84 -12.36 5.93
CA GLU A 493 20.97 -11.51 6.32
C GLU A 493 20.97 -10.18 5.55
N GLY A 494 19.96 -9.32 5.72
CA GLY A 494 19.98 -8.04 5.01
C GLY A 494 18.93 -7.01 5.39
N SER A 495 19.25 -5.77 5.06
CA SER A 495 18.38 -4.59 5.07
C SER A 495 17.58 -4.54 3.76
N ALA A 496 16.55 -3.70 3.69
CA ALA A 496 15.80 -3.58 2.44
C ALA A 496 16.66 -2.96 1.33
N PHE A 497 17.34 -1.85 1.65
CA PHE A 497 18.22 -1.15 0.73
C PHE A 497 19.48 -0.65 1.43
N TRP A 498 20.53 -0.41 0.65
CA TRP A 498 21.85 -0.07 1.15
C TRP A 498 22.61 0.89 0.20
N PRO A 499 22.43 2.22 0.32
CA PRO A 499 23.27 3.22 -0.33
C PRO A 499 24.60 3.39 0.37
N PHE A 500 25.66 3.49 -0.42
CA PHE A 500 27.04 3.75 -0.03
C PHE A 500 27.63 4.79 -0.99
N ASP A 501 28.39 5.76 -0.48
CA ASP A 501 29.03 6.79 -1.30
C ASP A 501 28.04 7.51 -2.22
N ALA A 502 26.92 7.98 -1.66
CA ALA A 502 25.80 8.56 -2.40
C ALA A 502 25.45 9.99 -1.94
N GLU A 503 24.99 10.82 -2.87
CA GLU A 503 24.48 12.18 -2.60
C GLU A 503 22.99 12.23 -2.93
N GLY A 504 22.16 12.74 -2.00
CA GLY A 504 20.77 13.09 -2.30
C GLY A 504 19.84 11.90 -2.55
N THR A 505 20.16 10.69 -2.08
CA THR A 505 19.29 9.51 -2.23
C THR A 505 17.96 9.73 -1.53
N VAL A 506 16.85 9.55 -2.27
CA VAL A 506 15.48 9.63 -1.75
C VAL A 506 14.86 8.25 -1.68
N VAL A 507 14.35 7.91 -0.50
CA VAL A 507 13.66 6.64 -0.21
C VAL A 507 12.26 6.95 0.30
N GLN A 508 11.23 6.59 -0.47
CA GLN A 508 9.86 6.93 -0.09
C GLN A 508 8.79 5.93 -0.50
N PHE A 509 7.70 5.83 0.28
CA PHE A 509 6.54 4.99 -0.06
C PHE A 509 6.84 3.50 -0.20
N ASN A 510 7.87 3.00 0.46
CA ASN A 510 8.19 1.57 0.43
C ASN A 510 7.54 0.83 1.61
N ASP A 511 7.24 -0.44 1.41
CA ASP A 511 6.70 -1.36 2.43
C ASP A 511 7.64 -2.57 2.58
N PHE A 512 8.30 -2.66 3.73
CA PHE A 512 9.34 -3.64 3.97
C PHE A 512 9.02 -4.43 5.24
N ARG A 513 8.92 -5.76 5.10
CA ARG A 513 8.46 -6.66 6.15
C ARG A 513 9.43 -7.80 6.37
N HIS A 514 9.49 -8.31 7.60
CA HIS A 514 10.17 -9.56 7.93
C HIS A 514 11.66 -9.58 7.55
N LEU A 515 12.35 -8.48 7.80
CA LEU A 515 13.79 -8.40 7.56
C LEU A 515 14.53 -9.02 8.76
N ARG A 516 15.41 -9.97 8.46
CA ARG A 516 16.19 -10.72 9.43
C ARG A 516 17.66 -10.52 9.21
N ASN A 517 18.38 -10.49 10.33
CA ASN A 517 19.79 -10.76 10.41
C ASN A 517 20.16 -10.93 11.90
N PRO A 518 20.52 -12.14 12.36
CA PRO A 518 20.83 -12.38 13.76
C PRO A 518 22.13 -11.72 14.23
N LEU A 519 22.97 -11.23 13.31
CA LEU A 519 24.31 -10.71 13.59
C LEU A 519 24.37 -9.17 13.54
N ALA A 520 23.82 -8.54 12.50
CA ALA A 520 23.93 -7.09 12.28
C ALA A 520 22.91 -6.52 11.28
N ASP A 521 22.83 -5.20 11.16
CA ASP A 521 22.07 -4.49 10.11
C ASP A 521 20.58 -4.86 10.10
N SER A 522 19.99 -5.22 8.95
CA SER A 522 18.56 -5.54 8.76
C SER A 522 17.58 -4.44 9.15
N TYR A 523 17.77 -3.27 8.56
CA TYR A 523 16.90 -2.12 8.72
C TYR A 523 16.01 -1.90 7.50
N ILE A 524 14.88 -1.22 7.72
CA ILE A 524 14.07 -0.67 6.64
C ILE A 524 14.90 0.32 5.85
N CYS A 525 15.55 1.26 6.55
CA CYS A 525 16.46 2.20 5.96
C CYS A 525 17.86 2.08 6.53
N HIS A 526 18.82 1.80 5.66
CA HIS A 526 20.24 1.68 6.00
C HIS A 526 21.05 2.70 5.20
N PHE A 527 21.24 3.90 5.75
CA PHE A 527 22.14 4.91 5.19
C PHE A 527 23.56 4.66 5.69
N ASP A 528 24.37 4.07 4.81
CA ASP A 528 25.74 3.66 5.09
C ASP A 528 26.72 4.81 4.76
N TYR A 529 27.98 4.46 4.53
CA TYR A 529 29.10 5.36 4.63
C TYR A 529 29.17 6.29 3.43
N ASN A 530 29.84 7.41 3.65
CA ASN A 530 30.12 8.44 2.66
C ASN A 530 28.85 8.99 2.00
N CYS A 531 27.73 8.99 2.72
CA CYS A 531 26.48 9.55 2.23
C CYS A 531 26.30 11.01 2.69
N ILE A 532 25.74 11.84 1.81
CA ILE A 532 25.27 13.20 2.16
C ILE A 532 23.84 13.43 1.69
N ASP A 533 23.07 14.18 2.49
CA ASP A 533 21.75 14.70 2.15
C ASP A 533 20.71 13.61 1.76
N SER A 534 20.86 12.39 2.30
CA SER A 534 19.89 11.31 2.09
C SER A 534 18.55 11.62 2.77
N LEU A 535 17.43 11.28 2.12
CA LEU A 535 16.07 11.52 2.61
C LEU A 535 15.26 10.23 2.63
N MET A 536 14.75 9.86 3.80
CA MET A 536 13.77 8.80 4.01
C MET A 536 12.43 9.40 4.43
N GLN A 537 11.35 9.12 3.70
CA GLN A 537 10.02 9.58 4.06
C GLN A 537 8.87 8.66 3.65
N TYR A 538 7.82 8.55 4.46
CA TYR A 538 6.59 7.83 4.08
C TYR A 538 6.80 6.33 3.85
N ASN A 539 7.78 5.71 4.51
CA ASN A 539 8.02 4.27 4.42
C ASN A 539 7.40 3.53 5.60
N PHE A 540 6.99 2.29 5.36
CA PHE A 540 6.45 1.38 6.35
C PHE A 540 7.40 0.20 6.59
N GLY A 541 7.56 -0.15 7.87
CA GLY A 541 8.27 -1.33 8.32
C GLY A 541 7.43 -2.18 9.25
N TYR A 542 7.40 -3.49 9.03
CA TYR A 542 6.77 -4.43 9.95
C TYR A 542 7.69 -5.60 10.30
N ASP A 543 7.86 -5.85 11.60
CA ASP A 543 8.54 -7.02 12.12
C ASP A 543 9.97 -7.14 11.56
N VAL A 544 10.88 -6.29 12.05
CA VAL A 544 12.23 -6.06 11.51
C VAL A 544 13.27 -6.16 12.63
N ASP A 545 14.24 -7.07 12.48
CA ASP A 545 15.28 -7.34 13.48
C ASP A 545 16.06 -6.07 13.86
N GLY A 546 16.57 -5.34 12.85
CA GLY A 546 17.45 -4.19 13.02
C GLY A 546 16.72 -2.94 13.50
N GLY A 547 15.76 -2.45 12.73
CA GLY A 547 15.03 -1.22 13.05
C GLY A 547 14.39 -0.52 11.87
N LEU A 548 13.82 0.66 12.12
CA LEU A 548 13.26 1.52 11.08
C LEU A 548 14.36 2.32 10.38
N ILE A 549 15.27 2.92 11.14
CA ILE A 549 16.26 3.87 10.63
C ILE A 549 17.64 3.53 11.18
N GLU A 550 18.58 3.30 10.27
CA GLU A 550 20.01 3.16 10.54
C GLU A 550 20.78 4.23 9.76
N ILE A 551 21.50 5.07 10.49
CA ILE A 551 22.40 6.09 9.91
C ILE A 551 23.77 5.85 10.53
N ILE A 552 24.70 5.31 9.75
CA ILE A 552 25.92 4.74 10.32
C ILE A 552 27.15 5.09 9.50
N VAL A 553 28.29 5.10 10.20
CA VAL A 553 29.60 5.14 9.59
C VAL A 553 30.66 4.51 10.48
N PHE A 554 31.54 3.71 9.88
CA PHE A 554 32.69 3.17 10.60
C PHE A 554 33.74 4.24 10.89
N SER A 555 33.95 4.55 12.17
CA SER A 555 34.71 5.72 12.62
C SER A 555 36.24 5.57 12.62
N GLN A 556 36.81 4.42 12.26
CA GLN A 556 38.28 4.26 12.27
C GLN A 556 38.97 4.85 11.03
N TYR A 557 38.19 5.30 10.04
CA TYR A 557 38.70 5.94 8.82
C TYR A 557 38.03 7.30 8.60
N ASN A 558 38.43 7.99 7.52
CA ASN A 558 37.90 9.31 7.17
C ASN A 558 36.49 9.28 6.55
N PHE A 559 35.74 8.20 6.74
CA PHE A 559 34.36 8.09 6.29
C PHE A 559 33.45 9.07 7.04
N PHE A 560 32.35 9.45 6.40
CA PHE A 560 31.39 10.42 6.93
C PHE A 560 29.95 10.01 6.64
N GLN A 561 29.02 10.52 7.42
CA GLN A 561 27.59 10.52 7.11
C GLN A 561 27.06 11.91 7.48
N GLU A 562 26.50 12.65 6.52
CA GLU A 562 26.09 14.04 6.77
C GLU A 562 24.65 14.31 6.33
N ASN A 563 23.90 15.04 7.17
CA ASN A 563 22.61 15.65 6.87
C ASN A 563 21.50 14.68 6.42
N ALA A 564 21.54 13.40 6.82
CA ALA A 564 20.41 12.51 6.54
C ALA A 564 19.14 13.01 7.22
N VAL A 565 18.01 12.89 6.53
CA VAL A 565 16.67 13.20 7.06
C VAL A 565 15.81 11.96 7.03
N ALA A 566 15.21 11.57 8.15
CA ALA A 566 14.22 10.50 8.22
C ALA A 566 12.93 11.01 8.87
N ARG A 567 11.83 11.03 8.12
CA ARG A 567 10.57 11.64 8.57
C ARG A 567 9.30 10.95 8.14
N TYR A 568 8.24 11.04 8.94
CA TYR A 568 6.92 10.50 8.59
C TYR A 568 6.98 9.04 8.14
N ASN A 569 7.81 8.23 8.80
CA ASN A 569 7.85 6.79 8.59
C ASN A 569 7.14 6.08 9.75
N ILE A 570 6.63 4.88 9.48
CA ILE A 570 5.95 4.04 10.47
C ILE A 570 6.72 2.72 10.61
N GLY A 571 7.04 2.34 11.83
CA GLY A 571 7.62 1.03 12.15
C GLY A 571 6.79 0.31 13.20
N ILE A 572 6.25 -0.85 12.87
CA ILE A 572 5.56 -1.74 13.81
C ILE A 572 6.47 -2.93 14.08
N ASP A 573 6.75 -3.22 15.34
CA ASP A 573 7.64 -4.29 15.76
C ASP A 573 9.02 -4.25 15.09
N VAL A 574 9.68 -3.10 15.20
CA VAL A 574 11.03 -2.90 14.64
C VAL A 574 12.06 -2.74 15.76
N GLY A 575 13.29 -3.19 15.51
CA GLY A 575 14.43 -2.96 16.41
C GLY A 575 14.45 -3.84 17.65
N PHE A 576 14.16 -5.12 17.47
CA PHE A 576 14.10 -6.12 18.54
C PHE A 576 15.30 -7.07 18.59
N ARG A 577 16.33 -6.86 17.76
CA ARG A 577 17.55 -7.65 17.81
C ARG A 577 18.27 -7.41 19.14
N ASN A 578 18.55 -8.50 19.86
CA ASN A 578 19.31 -8.49 21.10
C ASN A 578 20.83 -8.36 20.86
N LYS A 579 21.23 -7.27 20.17
CA LYS A 579 22.61 -6.87 19.87
C LYS A 579 22.74 -5.36 19.90
N GLU A 580 23.97 -4.85 20.05
CA GLU A 580 24.27 -3.41 20.15
C GLU A 580 23.98 -2.62 18.86
N ASN A 581 23.71 -3.32 17.75
CA ASN A 581 23.45 -2.74 16.44
C ASN A 581 21.97 -2.82 16.01
N GLY A 582 21.03 -3.05 16.92
CA GLY A 582 19.58 -3.07 16.63
C GLY A 582 18.83 -2.05 17.48
N ALA A 583 18.07 -1.15 16.86
CA ALA A 583 17.13 -0.24 17.51
C ALA A 583 16.17 0.38 16.48
N GLY A 584 14.99 0.80 16.89
CA GLY A 584 14.05 1.52 16.02
C GLY A 584 14.72 2.69 15.27
N ILE A 585 15.56 3.47 15.96
CA ILE A 585 16.45 4.48 15.39
C ILE A 585 17.88 4.24 15.88
N MET A 586 18.84 4.18 14.95
CA MET A 586 20.25 4.04 15.28
C MET A 586 21.12 5.11 14.62
N PHE A 587 22.01 5.69 15.43
CA PHE A 587 23.13 6.50 14.97
C PHE A 587 24.44 5.83 15.34
N SER A 588 25.35 5.65 14.38
CA SER A 588 26.67 5.08 14.67
C SER A 588 27.79 5.85 14.00
N GLY A 589 28.77 6.28 14.79
CA GLY A 589 30.01 6.86 14.30
C GLY A 589 29.94 8.35 13.93
N ARG A 590 30.73 8.78 12.95
CA ARG A 590 30.83 10.17 12.43
C ARG A 590 29.58 10.64 11.65
N VAL A 591 28.41 10.51 12.26
CA VAL A 591 27.14 11.02 11.76
C VAL A 591 26.93 12.45 12.23
N THR A 592 26.73 13.37 11.30
CA THR A 592 26.63 14.80 11.60
C THR A 592 25.45 15.48 10.91
N GLY A 593 24.72 16.34 11.63
CA GLY A 593 23.68 17.20 11.04
C GLY A 593 22.39 16.48 10.65
N SER A 594 22.25 15.20 10.98
CA SER A 594 21.08 14.38 10.61
C SER A 594 19.84 14.75 11.43
N LYS A 595 18.66 14.56 10.87
CA LYS A 595 17.37 14.90 11.46
C LYS A 595 16.39 13.74 11.36
N VAL A 596 15.97 13.19 12.49
CA VAL A 596 14.99 12.11 12.57
C VAL A 596 13.75 12.63 13.28
N TYR A 597 12.66 12.85 12.54
CA TYR A 597 11.49 13.49 13.12
C TYR A 597 10.14 13.02 12.60
N ASN A 598 9.09 13.16 13.41
CA ASN A 598 7.72 12.81 13.01
C ASN A 598 7.58 11.35 12.53
N ASN A 599 8.36 10.42 13.06
CA ASN A 599 8.18 8.99 12.84
C ASN A 599 7.31 8.39 13.94
N THR A 600 6.62 7.29 13.65
CA THR A 600 5.83 6.53 14.65
C THR A 600 6.39 5.12 14.75
N ILE A 601 6.89 4.74 15.92
CA ILE A 601 7.36 3.39 16.23
C ILE A 601 6.45 2.77 17.29
N VAL A 602 5.86 1.63 16.96
CA VAL A 602 4.95 0.87 17.81
C VAL A 602 5.55 -0.51 18.03
N ASN A 603 5.79 -0.86 19.29
CA ASN A 603 6.27 -2.18 19.69
C ASN A 603 5.14 -2.90 20.45
N THR A 604 4.76 -4.06 19.94
CA THR A 604 3.75 -4.94 20.52
C THR A 604 4.41 -5.93 21.50
N ASP A 605 3.76 -7.05 21.77
CA ASP A 605 4.31 -8.14 22.60
C ASP A 605 4.94 -9.27 21.76
N LEU A 606 5.06 -9.07 20.45
CA LEU A 606 5.61 -10.08 19.54
C LEU A 606 7.05 -10.45 19.89
N HIS A 607 7.89 -9.46 20.25
CA HIS A 607 9.29 -9.67 20.59
C HIS A 607 9.65 -9.14 21.98
N SER A 608 10.80 -9.58 22.52
CA SER A 608 11.16 -9.35 23.93
C SER A 608 12.32 -8.38 24.18
N ASN A 609 13.02 -7.92 23.13
CA ASN A 609 14.26 -7.12 23.26
C ASN A 609 14.22 -5.84 22.43
N TYR A 610 13.12 -5.10 22.49
CA TYR A 610 12.99 -3.85 21.74
C TYR A 610 13.92 -2.75 22.27
N LYS A 611 14.50 -2.00 21.34
CA LYS A 611 15.25 -0.78 21.61
C LYS A 611 14.66 0.36 20.80
N ALA A 612 14.32 1.47 21.46
CA ALA A 612 13.79 2.64 20.78
C ALA A 612 14.88 3.40 20.02
N ILE A 613 15.97 3.74 20.72
CA ILE A 613 17.10 4.48 20.17
C ILE A 613 18.41 3.83 20.65
N ALA A 614 19.36 3.68 19.74
CA ALA A 614 20.74 3.31 20.05
C ALA A 614 21.73 4.30 19.45
N VAL A 615 22.78 4.60 20.22
CA VAL A 615 23.91 5.40 19.76
C VAL A 615 25.20 4.62 19.92
N ASN A 616 26.05 4.62 18.90
CA ASN A 616 27.34 3.94 18.94
C ASN A 616 28.43 4.82 18.31
N ASN A 617 29.70 4.56 18.63
CA ASN A 617 30.85 5.23 18.03
C ASN A 617 31.60 4.38 17.01
N TRP A 618 31.23 3.11 16.88
CA TRP A 618 31.87 2.11 16.05
C TRP A 618 33.41 2.14 16.09
N GLY A 619 33.95 2.17 17.30
CA GLY A 619 35.40 2.12 17.54
C GLY A 619 36.13 3.46 17.34
N GLY A 620 35.41 4.59 17.26
CA GLY A 620 36.03 5.90 17.10
C GLY A 620 35.18 7.07 17.59
N GLU A 621 34.86 7.99 16.69
CA GLU A 621 34.07 9.19 16.97
C GLU A 621 32.59 8.88 17.18
N TRP A 622 31.94 9.70 18.00
CA TRP A 622 30.51 9.63 18.28
C TRP A 622 29.71 10.56 17.35
N PRO A 623 28.41 10.26 17.10
CA PRO A 623 27.51 11.15 16.38
C PRO A 623 27.49 12.54 17.02
N ASN A 624 27.36 13.60 16.22
CA ASN A 624 27.33 14.97 16.71
C ASN A 624 26.35 15.86 15.91
N ASN A 625 25.79 16.90 16.54
CA ASN A 625 24.88 17.85 15.89
C ASN A 625 23.67 17.22 15.17
N ASN A 626 23.18 16.06 15.60
CA ASN A 626 21.98 15.41 15.07
C ASN A 626 20.74 15.78 15.90
N THR A 627 19.55 15.61 15.33
CA THR A 627 18.29 15.92 16.02
C THR A 627 17.30 14.76 15.93
N VAL A 628 16.64 14.45 17.04
CA VAL A 628 15.55 13.46 17.15
C VAL A 628 14.35 14.14 17.78
N GLN A 629 13.32 14.45 16.98
CA GLN A 629 12.22 15.31 17.42
C GLN A 629 10.85 14.85 16.94
N ASN A 630 9.77 15.17 17.66
CA ASN A 630 8.39 14.89 17.22
C ASN A 630 8.12 13.40 16.89
N ASN A 631 8.87 12.43 17.39
CA ASN A 631 8.59 11.02 17.14
C ASN A 631 7.62 10.45 18.19
N ILE A 632 6.86 9.42 17.84
CA ILE A 632 6.11 8.59 18.80
C ILE A 632 6.85 7.28 19.02
N PHE A 633 7.07 6.93 20.28
CA PHE A 633 7.47 5.60 20.73
C PHE A 633 6.39 5.02 21.64
N TYR A 634 5.74 3.95 21.18
CA TYR A 634 4.67 3.27 21.90
C TYR A 634 5.08 1.82 22.18
N ALA A 635 4.88 1.35 23.41
CA ALA A 635 5.23 -0.02 23.84
C ALA A 635 4.03 -0.71 24.53
N ALA A 636 3.32 -1.59 23.82
CA ALA A 636 2.09 -2.22 24.30
C ALA A 636 2.28 -3.14 25.51
N GLY A 637 3.43 -3.81 25.64
CA GLY A 637 3.70 -4.65 26.80
C GLY A 637 5.16 -4.95 27.10
N ASN A 638 5.97 -5.53 26.21
CA ASN A 638 7.39 -5.78 26.51
C ASN A 638 8.20 -4.47 26.70
N PRO A 639 9.19 -4.45 27.61
CA PRO A 639 9.94 -3.24 27.89
C PRO A 639 10.78 -2.82 26.69
N VAL A 640 10.71 -1.54 26.35
CA VAL A 640 11.58 -0.91 25.34
C VAL A 640 12.74 -0.21 26.04
N THR A 641 13.97 -0.55 25.64
CA THR A 641 15.19 0.02 26.20
C THR A 641 15.84 1.05 25.27
N PHE A 642 16.93 1.66 25.74
CA PHE A 642 17.73 2.63 25.01
C PHE A 642 19.21 2.34 25.29
N ASP A 643 20.08 2.59 24.30
CA ASP A 643 21.52 2.36 24.41
C ASP A 643 22.30 3.67 24.25
N ASP A 644 23.21 3.95 25.19
CA ASP A 644 24.21 5.04 25.15
C ASP A 644 23.63 6.46 24.92
N MET A 645 22.43 6.72 25.44
CA MET A 645 21.69 7.98 25.27
C MET A 645 22.43 9.24 25.73
N SER A 646 23.33 9.15 26.72
CA SER A 646 24.11 10.31 27.19
C SER A 646 24.91 10.99 26.08
N TYR A 647 25.29 10.26 25.03
CA TYR A 647 26.02 10.82 23.89
C TYR A 647 25.12 11.59 22.89
N LEU A 648 23.79 11.55 23.05
CA LEU A 648 22.86 12.46 22.37
C LEU A 648 22.73 13.82 23.05
N GLU A 649 23.18 14.00 24.29
CA GLU A 649 23.25 15.34 24.89
C GLU A 649 24.63 15.97 24.68
N GLU A 650 25.67 15.13 24.69
CA GLU A 650 27.01 15.56 24.38
C GLU A 650 27.12 15.91 22.88
N ARG A 651 28.04 16.83 22.54
CA ARG A 651 28.44 17.12 21.15
C ARG A 651 27.34 17.74 20.27
N GLY A 652 26.38 18.43 20.88
CA GLY A 652 25.39 19.26 20.17
C GLY A 652 24.24 18.51 19.52
N ASN A 653 24.12 17.21 19.79
CA ASN A 653 22.93 16.44 19.45
C ASN A 653 21.72 16.95 20.28
N VAL A 654 20.49 16.75 19.79
CA VAL A 654 19.25 17.21 20.44
C VAL A 654 18.17 16.15 20.37
N LEU A 655 17.69 15.69 21.52
CA LEU A 655 16.47 14.91 21.69
C LEU A 655 15.38 15.81 22.29
N SER A 656 14.23 15.97 21.63
CA SER A 656 13.21 16.92 22.10
C SER A 656 11.82 16.69 21.50
N HIS A 657 10.75 16.92 22.26
CA HIS A 657 9.35 16.87 21.78
C HIS A 657 8.94 15.50 21.24
N ASN A 658 9.53 14.41 21.75
CA ASN A 658 9.06 13.06 21.42
C ASN A 658 7.99 12.61 22.42
N LEU A 659 7.07 11.78 21.96
CA LEU A 659 6.03 11.17 22.78
C LEU A 659 6.43 9.73 23.12
N TYR A 660 6.30 9.38 24.40
CA TYR A 660 6.60 8.06 24.94
C TYR A 660 5.38 7.53 25.68
N PHE A 661 4.95 6.30 25.41
CA PHE A 661 3.85 5.68 26.15
C PHE A 661 3.95 4.16 26.22
N GLY A 662 3.39 3.58 27.29
CA GLY A 662 3.41 2.14 27.54
C GLY A 662 4.61 1.70 28.36
N ASN A 663 5.14 0.49 28.11
CA ASN A 663 6.30 -0.05 28.84
C ASN A 663 7.63 0.52 28.33
N ILE A 664 7.77 1.84 28.43
CA ILE A 664 8.94 2.59 28.02
C ILE A 664 9.32 3.58 29.12
N THR A 665 10.60 3.60 29.50
CA THR A 665 11.09 4.60 30.44
C THR A 665 11.44 5.86 29.66
N VAL A 666 10.79 6.98 29.99
CA VAL A 666 11.07 8.27 29.34
C VAL A 666 12.54 8.63 29.54
N PRO A 667 13.32 8.85 28.46
CA PRO A 667 14.71 9.29 28.55
C PRO A 667 14.81 10.63 29.30
N GLN A 668 15.80 10.77 30.17
CA GLN A 668 16.06 12.05 30.84
C GLN A 668 16.61 13.07 29.84
N GLU A 669 17.21 12.58 28.75
CA GLU A 669 17.87 13.33 27.70
C GLU A 669 16.91 14.08 26.78
N ASP A 670 15.62 13.73 26.78
CA ASP A 670 14.63 14.48 26.01
C ASP A 670 14.34 15.81 26.72
N LEU A 671 14.55 16.92 26.01
CA LEU A 671 14.38 18.27 26.55
C LEU A 671 12.91 18.69 26.73
N ALA A 672 11.97 17.99 26.09
CA ALA A 672 10.54 18.29 26.15
C ALA A 672 9.69 17.03 25.91
N PRO A 673 9.83 15.96 26.72
CA PRO A 673 9.14 14.71 26.47
C PRO A 673 7.65 14.84 26.78
N LEU A 674 6.84 14.13 26.01
CA LEU A 674 5.43 13.98 26.27
C LEU A 674 5.14 12.52 26.68
N ASN A 675 4.77 12.30 27.93
CA ASN A 675 4.49 10.96 28.47
C ASN A 675 2.99 10.75 28.70
N VAL A 676 2.28 10.46 27.62
CA VAL A 676 0.81 10.32 27.58
C VAL A 676 0.42 9.39 26.44
N ASP A 677 -0.74 8.75 26.58
CA ASP A 677 -1.27 7.88 25.53
C ASP A 677 -1.49 8.66 24.23
N PRO A 678 -0.86 8.27 23.10
CA PRO A 678 -1.09 8.94 21.83
C PRO A 678 -2.51 8.73 21.28
N LEU A 679 -3.32 7.83 21.86
CA LEU A 679 -4.68 7.52 21.41
C LEU A 679 -4.70 7.13 19.93
N MET A 680 -3.98 6.07 19.58
CA MET A 680 -4.05 5.46 18.25
C MET A 680 -5.34 4.67 18.08
N SER A 681 -5.80 4.49 16.84
CA SER A 681 -7.02 3.75 16.52
C SER A 681 -6.98 2.29 16.96
N ASN A 682 -5.83 1.64 16.80
CA ASN A 682 -5.60 0.24 17.13
C ASN A 682 -4.09 -0.02 17.33
N PRO A 683 -3.46 0.39 18.44
CA PRO A 683 -2.00 0.27 18.61
C PRO A 683 -1.47 -1.18 18.68
N GLY A 684 -2.34 -2.20 18.63
CA GLY A 684 -1.96 -3.61 18.49
C GLY A 684 -2.14 -4.18 17.07
N GLY A 685 -2.61 -3.38 16.12
CA GLY A 685 -2.71 -3.77 14.72
C GLY A 685 -1.35 -3.73 14.01
N LEU A 686 -1.32 -4.30 12.81
CA LEU A 686 -0.08 -4.61 12.07
C LEU A 686 0.10 -3.76 10.81
N ASP A 687 -0.82 -2.84 10.53
CA ASP A 687 -0.79 -2.00 9.34
C ASP A 687 -0.72 -0.50 9.67
N PRO A 688 -0.25 0.35 8.74
CA PRO A 688 -0.21 1.80 8.95
C PRO A 688 -1.56 2.41 9.34
N ALA A 689 -2.68 1.83 8.89
CA ALA A 689 -4.01 2.35 9.23
C ALA A 689 -4.32 2.27 10.74
N ASP A 690 -3.74 1.28 11.42
CA ASP A 690 -3.99 0.98 12.83
C ASP A 690 -3.38 2.01 13.78
N VAL A 691 -2.29 2.65 13.37
CA VAL A 691 -1.54 3.61 14.19
C VAL A 691 -1.97 5.07 13.98
N LYS A 692 -3.08 5.30 13.26
CA LYS A 692 -3.66 6.64 13.10
C LYS A 692 -4.14 7.18 14.44
N LEU A 693 -3.77 8.42 14.73
CA LEU A 693 -4.25 9.14 15.92
C LEU A 693 -5.74 9.44 15.86
N LEU A 694 -6.41 9.28 17.00
CA LEU A 694 -7.81 9.65 17.23
C LEU A 694 -7.97 11.16 17.46
N PRO A 695 -9.18 11.74 17.23
CA PRO A 695 -9.40 13.20 17.27
C PRO A 695 -9.10 13.92 18.59
N ASN A 696 -9.05 13.19 19.70
CA ASN A 696 -8.72 13.72 21.02
C ASN A 696 -7.28 13.39 21.45
N SER A 697 -6.44 12.93 20.53
CA SER A 697 -5.05 12.59 20.79
C SER A 697 -4.29 13.80 21.36
N PRO A 698 -3.55 13.60 22.48
CA PRO A 698 -2.68 14.64 23.02
C PRO A 698 -1.43 14.91 22.17
N ALA A 699 -1.17 14.11 21.14
CA ALA A 699 -0.09 14.35 20.19
C ALA A 699 -0.40 15.50 19.21
N ILE A 700 -1.69 15.85 19.05
CA ILE A 700 -2.16 16.88 18.11
C ILE A 700 -1.63 18.25 18.52
N ALA A 701 -0.96 18.94 17.58
CA ALA A 701 -0.35 20.25 17.78
C ALA A 701 0.57 20.33 19.02
N ALA A 702 1.27 19.24 19.34
CA ALA A 702 2.17 19.13 20.49
C ALA A 702 3.65 19.08 20.12
N GLY A 703 3.99 19.04 18.83
CA GLY A 703 5.37 18.96 18.37
C GLY A 703 6.13 20.29 18.43
N THR A 704 7.25 20.35 17.73
CA THR A 704 7.98 21.58 17.42
C THR A 704 8.02 21.82 15.91
N VAL A 705 8.06 23.09 15.50
CA VAL A 705 8.09 23.46 14.09
C VAL A 705 9.46 23.15 13.51
N ILE A 706 9.48 22.33 12.46
CA ILE A 706 10.70 21.98 11.71
C ILE A 706 10.59 22.61 10.32
N ALA A 707 11.56 23.45 9.96
CA ALA A 707 11.61 24.04 8.61
C ALA A 707 11.84 22.95 7.55
N ALA A 708 11.27 23.15 6.36
CA ALA A 708 11.34 22.18 5.25
C ALA A 708 10.83 20.78 5.63
N ASN A 709 9.74 20.71 6.40
CA ASN A 709 9.04 19.50 6.83
C ASN A 709 8.43 18.64 5.71
N GLY A 710 8.68 18.92 4.42
CA GLY A 710 8.17 18.11 3.31
C GLY A 710 6.73 18.39 2.92
N GLY A 711 5.98 19.15 3.73
CA GLY A 711 4.64 19.64 3.40
C GLY A 711 3.52 18.62 3.52
N ARG A 712 3.80 17.34 3.82
CA ARG A 712 2.80 16.30 4.08
C ARG A 712 3.30 15.22 5.05
N ASP A 713 2.36 14.51 5.65
CA ASP A 713 2.59 13.34 6.52
C ASP A 713 2.59 12.01 5.74
N PHE A 714 2.58 10.87 6.46
CA PHE A 714 2.52 9.52 5.87
C PHE A 714 1.21 9.25 5.10
N TYR A 715 0.10 9.88 5.49
CA TYR A 715 -1.24 9.66 4.92
C TYR A 715 -1.65 10.75 3.93
N ASP A 716 -0.68 11.50 3.41
CA ASP A 716 -0.86 12.62 2.46
C ASP A 716 -1.64 13.81 3.04
N ASN A 717 -1.74 13.93 4.36
CA ASN A 717 -2.30 15.10 5.02
C ASN A 717 -1.32 16.28 4.92
N PRO A 718 -1.79 17.49 4.56
CA PRO A 718 -0.91 18.65 4.43
C PRO A 718 -0.39 19.14 5.79
N ILE A 719 0.89 19.50 5.84
CA ILE A 719 1.54 20.06 7.02
C ILE A 719 1.97 21.49 6.72
N ALA A 720 1.50 22.44 7.52
CA ALA A 720 1.92 23.84 7.41
C ALA A 720 3.35 24.03 7.92
N ALA A 721 4.12 24.87 7.24
CA ALA A 721 5.53 25.11 7.59
C ALA A 721 5.73 25.95 8.87
N ASP A 722 4.68 26.64 9.33
CA ASP A 722 4.70 27.61 10.43
C ASP A 722 3.77 27.26 11.60
N LEU A 723 3.03 26.15 11.50
CA LEU A 723 2.19 25.65 12.57
C LEU A 723 2.88 24.54 13.34
N VAL A 724 2.58 24.49 14.64
CA VAL A 724 3.01 23.40 15.50
C VAL A 724 2.40 22.09 14.97
N PRO A 725 3.21 21.12 14.52
CA PRO A 725 2.70 19.90 13.93
C PRO A 725 2.19 18.95 15.02
N THR A 726 1.43 17.95 14.58
CA THR A 726 1.15 16.76 15.38
C THR A 726 2.45 15.96 15.57
N ILE A 727 2.66 15.36 16.74
CA ILE A 727 3.79 14.43 16.99
C ILE A 727 3.50 13.10 16.28
N GLY A 728 4.51 12.51 15.64
CA GLY A 728 4.41 11.25 14.90
C GLY A 728 4.11 11.41 13.40
N ALA A 729 3.83 10.28 12.75
CA ALA A 729 3.66 10.17 11.30
C ALA A 729 2.27 10.56 10.77
N HIS A 730 1.30 10.84 11.66
CA HIS A 730 -0.06 11.26 11.32
C HIS A 730 -0.29 12.72 11.72
N GLU A 731 -0.38 13.63 10.75
CA GLU A 731 -0.86 14.99 10.95
C GLU A 731 -2.39 14.99 11.01
N PHE A 732 -2.94 15.25 12.20
CA PHE A 732 -4.38 15.23 12.38
C PHE A 732 -5.05 16.42 11.69
N GLN A 733 -5.87 16.14 10.68
CA GLN A 733 -6.72 17.15 10.04
C GLN A 733 -8.02 17.30 10.84
N THR A 734 -8.25 18.48 11.42
CA THR A 734 -9.58 18.80 11.95
C THR A 734 -10.55 18.98 10.77
N GLU A 735 -11.66 18.23 10.74
CA GLU A 735 -12.73 18.44 9.76
C GLU A 735 -13.14 19.93 9.77
N GLY A 736 -12.80 20.63 8.68
CA GLY A 736 -12.91 22.10 8.58
C GLY A 736 -11.62 22.82 8.13
N GLN A 737 -10.47 22.13 8.09
CA GLN A 737 -9.21 22.64 7.52
C GLN A 737 -8.96 22.18 6.08
N GLY A 738 -10.02 21.97 5.29
CA GLY A 738 -9.88 21.86 3.84
C GLY A 738 -9.40 23.18 3.26
N ARG A 739 -8.08 23.39 3.13
CA ARG A 739 -7.52 24.48 2.34
C ARG A 739 -7.34 23.99 0.91
N PHE A 740 -8.12 24.58 0.01
CA PHE A 740 -7.82 24.60 -1.42
C PHE A 740 -6.37 25.10 -1.62
N ALA A 741 -5.56 24.30 -2.32
CA ALA A 741 -4.19 24.66 -2.67
C ALA A 741 -4.14 25.96 -3.49
N GLY A 742 -3.23 26.87 -3.13
CA GLY A 742 -3.14 28.23 -3.67
C GLY A 742 -2.50 28.31 -5.05
N TYR A 743 -3.07 29.16 -5.92
CA TYR A 743 -2.46 29.63 -7.16
C TYR A 743 -1.69 30.95 -6.94
N LYS A 744 -0.58 31.14 -7.67
CA LYS A 744 0.32 32.31 -7.60
C LYS A 744 -0.08 33.42 -8.60
N ILE A 745 0.16 34.67 -8.23
CA ILE A 745 -0.27 35.93 -8.87
C ILE A 745 0.55 36.25 -10.15
N GLY A 746 -0.13 36.71 -11.22
CA GLY A 746 0.46 37.32 -12.43
C GLY A 746 0.33 38.86 -12.47
N GLU A 747 0.99 39.49 -13.45
CA GLU A 747 1.36 40.93 -13.52
C GLU A 747 0.22 41.99 -13.52
N GLU A 748 -1.05 41.61 -13.36
CA GLU A 748 -2.20 42.54 -13.40
C GLU A 748 -2.66 43.08 -12.03
N GLY A 749 -1.90 42.86 -10.96
CA GLY A 749 -1.91 43.77 -9.79
C GLY A 749 -3.14 43.76 -8.87
N TYR A 750 -3.54 42.61 -8.33
CA TYR A 750 -4.45 42.55 -7.16
C TYR A 750 -3.76 41.99 -5.91
N ILE A 751 -4.01 42.63 -4.75
CA ILE A 751 -3.35 42.35 -3.46
C ILE A 751 -4.13 41.33 -2.61
N ASN A 752 -3.35 40.38 -2.09
CA ASN A 752 -3.60 39.46 -0.97
C ASN A 752 -3.76 40.19 0.38
N THR A 753 -4.82 39.92 1.14
CA THR A 753 -5.02 40.54 2.47
C THR A 753 -4.95 39.62 3.68
N GLY A 754 -4.44 38.37 3.61
CA GLY A 754 -4.03 37.63 4.82
C GLY A 754 -4.98 37.64 6.03
N MET A 755 -6.31 37.71 5.83
CA MET A 755 -7.32 37.81 6.87
C MET A 755 -8.32 36.67 6.72
N ARG A 756 -8.66 36.02 7.84
CA ARG A 756 -9.76 35.05 7.91
C ARG A 756 -11.07 35.77 7.61
N PHE A 757 -11.68 35.50 6.47
CA PHE A 757 -13.04 35.93 6.15
C PHE A 757 -13.95 34.71 6.06
N MET A 758 -14.92 34.63 6.98
CA MET A 758 -16.24 34.07 6.68
C MET A 758 -17.25 35.20 6.91
N GLY A 759 -18.13 35.46 5.96
CA GLY A 759 -19.19 36.45 6.15
C GLY A 759 -20.31 36.27 5.12
N LEU A 760 -21.55 36.49 5.56
CA LEU A 760 -22.71 36.58 4.66
C LEU A 760 -23.68 37.71 4.97
N LEU A 761 -24.17 38.27 3.86
CA LEU A 761 -25.27 39.22 3.76
C LEU A 761 -26.29 38.68 2.76
N TRP A 762 -27.58 38.71 3.10
CA TRP A 762 -28.68 38.39 2.19
C TRP A 762 -28.98 39.61 1.29
N VAL A 763 -28.99 39.42 -0.02
CA VAL A 763 -29.61 40.37 -0.95
C VAL A 763 -30.82 39.66 -1.55
N GLY A 764 -32.02 40.13 -1.18
CA GLY A 764 -33.28 39.54 -1.59
C GLY A 764 -33.50 39.60 -3.11
N PRO A 765 -34.51 38.86 -3.63
CA PRO A 765 -34.67 38.65 -5.06
C PRO A 765 -35.41 39.80 -5.72
N GLN A 766 -34.92 41.05 -5.61
CA GLN A 766 -35.35 42.17 -6.45
C GLN A 766 -34.27 43.26 -6.54
N SER A 767 -33.23 43.03 -7.34
CA SER A 767 -32.57 44.10 -8.11
C SER A 767 -31.68 43.48 -9.19
N VAL A 768 -32.13 43.58 -10.43
CA VAL A 768 -31.22 43.64 -11.60
C VAL A 768 -30.21 44.76 -11.34
N ASP A 769 -28.92 44.46 -11.50
CA ASP A 769 -27.74 45.34 -11.33
C ASP A 769 -27.03 45.38 -9.94
N ALA A 770 -26.74 44.23 -9.31
CA ALA A 770 -25.95 44.22 -8.07
C ALA A 770 -24.83 43.17 -8.03
N ASN A 771 -23.84 43.33 -8.91
CA ASN A 771 -22.53 42.65 -8.81
C ASN A 771 -21.62 43.27 -7.74
N TRP A 772 -22.15 44.03 -6.77
CA TRP A 772 -21.35 44.73 -5.76
C TRP A 772 -21.80 44.33 -4.35
N ILE A 773 -20.84 43.93 -3.51
CA ILE A 773 -21.04 43.61 -2.09
C ILE A 773 -20.27 44.62 -1.21
N TYR A 774 -20.88 45.08 -0.12
CA TYR A 774 -20.21 46.01 0.80
C TYR A 774 -19.46 45.24 1.90
N SER A 775 -18.13 45.35 1.93
CA SER A 775 -17.31 44.73 2.97
C SER A 775 -17.29 45.61 4.21
N VAL A 776 -17.85 45.11 5.32
CA VAL A 776 -17.85 45.82 6.61
C VAL A 776 -16.43 45.90 7.19
N ALA A 777 -15.60 44.88 6.98
CA ALA A 777 -14.22 44.85 7.45
C ALA A 777 -13.30 45.78 6.64
N ALA A 778 -13.57 45.98 5.35
CA ALA A 778 -12.80 46.90 4.49
C ALA A 778 -13.47 48.28 4.31
N ASN A 779 -14.69 48.47 4.84
CA ASN A 779 -15.50 49.68 4.74
C ASN A 779 -15.71 50.21 3.30
N GLN A 780 -15.78 49.33 2.29
CA GLN A 780 -15.91 49.68 0.87
C GLN A 780 -16.72 48.65 0.06
N TRP A 781 -17.17 49.04 -1.13
CA TRP A 781 -17.86 48.16 -2.09
C TRP A 781 -16.86 47.33 -2.91
N LEU A 782 -17.11 46.04 -3.07
CA LEU A 782 -16.32 45.06 -3.82
C LEU A 782 -17.16 44.48 -4.96
N TYR A 783 -16.58 44.33 -6.14
CA TYR A 783 -17.25 43.81 -7.33
C TYR A 783 -17.09 42.29 -7.45
N MET A 784 -18.17 41.58 -7.81
CA MET A 784 -18.18 40.14 -8.10
C MET A 784 -18.45 39.91 -9.60
N PRO A 785 -17.57 39.19 -10.32
CA PRO A 785 -17.81 38.84 -11.72
C PRO A 785 -19.03 37.92 -11.90
N GLU A 786 -19.74 38.07 -13.02
CA GLU A 786 -21.01 37.38 -13.31
C GLU A 786 -20.89 35.84 -13.33
N ASP A 787 -19.71 35.31 -13.61
CA ASP A 787 -19.43 33.87 -13.69
C ASP A 787 -19.56 33.14 -12.34
N PHE A 788 -19.63 33.87 -11.22
CA PHE A 788 -19.79 33.31 -9.87
C PHE A 788 -21.23 33.35 -9.33
N VAL A 789 -22.20 33.81 -10.12
CA VAL A 789 -23.60 33.94 -9.71
C VAL A 789 -24.42 32.80 -10.35
N LEU A 790 -24.75 31.76 -9.58
CA LEU A 790 -25.70 30.72 -10.04
C LEU A 790 -27.13 31.29 -10.06
N PRO A 791 -27.86 31.23 -11.18
CA PRO A 791 -29.24 31.72 -11.24
C PRO A 791 -30.15 30.83 -10.40
N GLY A 792 -30.79 31.40 -9.37
CA GLY A 792 -31.95 30.80 -8.69
C GLY A 792 -31.67 29.86 -7.52
N ALA A 793 -30.43 29.69 -7.08
CA ALA A 793 -30.12 28.92 -5.87
C ALA A 793 -29.78 29.86 -4.69
N GLY A 794 -30.63 29.87 -3.67
CA GLY A 794 -30.32 30.53 -2.38
C GLY A 794 -29.31 29.71 -1.59
N ALA A 795 -28.28 30.35 -1.05
CA ALA A 795 -27.24 29.70 -0.23
C ALA A 795 -27.48 29.92 1.29
N TRP A 796 -27.10 28.94 2.13
CA TRP A 796 -27.34 28.90 3.59
C TRP A 796 -26.04 28.92 4.42
N PHE A 797 -26.06 29.73 5.49
CA PHE A 797 -24.98 30.16 6.42
C PHE A 797 -24.99 29.57 7.86
N PHE A 798 -23.86 29.06 8.41
CA PHE A 798 -23.67 28.67 9.84
C PHE A 798 -22.52 29.46 10.53
N SER A 799 -22.59 29.61 11.86
CA SER A 799 -21.56 30.22 12.72
C SER A 799 -21.48 29.54 14.10
N SER A 800 -20.28 29.45 14.67
CA SER A 800 -19.97 28.75 15.94
C SER A 800 -19.41 29.64 17.06
N ASN A 801 -19.61 30.97 17.05
CA ASN A 801 -19.07 31.83 18.13
C ASN A 801 -20.13 32.75 18.77
N THR A 802 -20.15 32.80 20.11
CA THR A 802 -21.22 33.27 21.00
C THR A 802 -21.11 34.74 21.45
N ALA A 803 -20.37 35.59 20.72
CA ALA A 803 -20.33 37.03 21.05
C ALA A 803 -21.59 37.75 20.52
N ALA A 804 -22.30 38.42 21.45
CA ALA A 804 -23.59 39.08 21.25
C ALA A 804 -23.70 39.85 19.92
N PHE A 805 -24.73 39.51 19.14
CA PHE A 805 -25.13 40.18 17.91
C PHE A 805 -26.25 41.18 18.23
N GLU A 806 -26.09 42.46 17.92
CA GLU A 806 -27.16 43.47 18.02
C GLU A 806 -27.55 43.98 16.63
N PRO A 807 -28.55 43.38 15.95
CA PRO A 807 -29.04 43.91 14.69
C PRO A 807 -30.06 45.04 14.92
N ARG A 808 -29.94 46.14 14.16
CA ARG A 808 -30.99 47.17 13.99
C ARG A 808 -31.58 47.08 12.59
N ASP A 809 -32.89 47.25 12.47
CA ASP A 809 -33.53 47.46 11.18
C ASP A 809 -33.45 48.94 10.74
N VAL A 810 -33.84 49.23 9.49
CA VAL A 810 -33.89 50.59 8.90
C VAL A 810 -34.90 51.55 9.58
N ARG A 811 -35.57 51.15 10.67
CA ARG A 811 -36.47 51.97 11.50
C ARG A 811 -36.10 52.00 12.99
N GLY A 812 -35.01 51.35 13.39
CA GLY A 812 -34.36 51.55 14.69
C GLY A 812 -35.03 50.91 15.92
N GLN A 813 -35.72 49.78 15.79
CA GLN A 813 -36.21 49.03 16.97
C GLN A 813 -35.29 47.86 17.38
N TRP A 814 -35.23 47.61 18.70
CA TRP A 814 -34.34 46.64 19.35
C TRP A 814 -34.93 45.22 19.37
N PHE A 815 -34.10 44.21 19.10
CA PHE A 815 -34.38 42.82 19.44
C PHE A 815 -33.32 42.31 20.42
N TYR A 816 -33.75 41.63 21.49
CA TYR A 816 -32.87 40.88 22.38
C TYR A 816 -32.94 39.40 22.02
N SER A 817 -31.82 38.78 21.66
CA SER A 817 -31.66 37.33 21.76
C SER A 817 -30.48 37.03 22.69
N GLN A 818 -30.75 36.25 23.75
CA GLN A 818 -29.71 35.57 24.50
C GLN A 818 -29.54 34.18 23.89
N VAL A 819 -28.32 33.82 23.51
CA VAL A 819 -27.99 32.52 22.92
C VAL A 819 -27.28 31.68 23.97
N LEU A 820 -27.84 30.50 24.27
CA LEU A 820 -27.16 29.38 24.91
C LEU A 820 -27.09 28.25 23.88
N ASP A 821 -25.92 27.60 23.79
CA ASP A 821 -25.46 26.59 22.83
C ASP A 821 -26.48 25.57 22.30
N THR A 822 -27.43 26.02 21.48
CA THR A 822 -28.31 25.16 20.69
C THR A 822 -28.81 25.92 19.44
N TRP A 823 -28.66 25.26 18.30
CA TRP A 823 -29.19 25.55 16.95
C TRP A 823 -30.32 26.60 16.87
N VAL A 824 -30.14 27.62 16.03
CA VAL A 824 -31.19 28.61 15.71
C VAL A 824 -31.80 28.28 14.34
N PHE A 825 -33.10 28.00 14.30
CA PHE A 825 -33.88 27.96 13.06
C PHE A 825 -34.77 29.22 12.98
N SER A 826 -34.70 29.95 11.86
CA SER A 826 -35.64 31.04 11.54
C SER A 826 -36.62 30.56 10.47
N PHE A 827 -37.92 30.71 10.71
CA PHE A 827 -38.96 30.48 9.71
C PHE A 827 -39.55 31.82 9.27
N SER A 828 -39.59 32.03 7.95
CA SER A 828 -40.41 33.08 7.33
C SER A 828 -41.71 32.45 6.84
N GLU A 829 -42.84 32.77 7.48
CA GLU A 829 -44.15 32.55 6.88
C GLU A 829 -44.35 33.56 5.74
N THR A 830 -43.97 33.17 4.52
CA THR A 830 -44.48 33.83 3.31
C THR A 830 -45.14 32.78 2.42
N ALA A 831 -46.42 33.04 2.15
CA ALA A 831 -47.33 32.20 1.40
C ALA A 831 -46.78 31.85 -0.01
N GLY A 832 -46.64 30.57 -0.31
CA GLY A 832 -46.28 30.07 -1.62
C GLY A 832 -46.24 28.55 -1.63
N THR A 833 -47.12 27.94 -2.41
CA THR A 833 -47.33 26.49 -2.51
C THR A 833 -46.14 25.77 -3.17
N GLY A 834 -45.44 24.93 -2.40
CA GLY A 834 -44.49 23.95 -2.92
C GLY A 834 -43.88 23.11 -1.80
N PRO A 835 -43.65 21.79 -1.98
CA PRO A 835 -42.98 20.97 -0.97
C PRO A 835 -41.50 21.38 -0.88
N ALA A 836 -41.07 21.87 0.28
CA ALA A 836 -39.65 22.01 0.59
C ALA A 836 -39.09 20.62 0.91
N TRP A 837 -38.10 20.17 0.13
CA TRP A 837 -37.33 18.96 0.42
C TRP A 837 -36.21 19.32 1.39
N ILE A 838 -36.14 18.64 2.53
CA ILE A 838 -35.01 18.71 3.44
C ILE A 838 -34.08 17.56 3.05
N TYR A 839 -32.88 17.87 2.57
CA TYR A 839 -31.79 16.91 2.53
C TYR A 839 -31.07 16.99 3.88
N ALA A 840 -31.21 15.95 4.70
CA ALA A 840 -30.37 15.74 5.88
C ALA A 840 -29.23 14.81 5.46
N LEU A 841 -27.99 15.30 5.55
CA LEU A 841 -26.80 14.47 5.46
C LEU A 841 -26.68 13.61 6.73
N ASP A 842 -26.39 12.34 6.49
CA ASP A 842 -26.39 11.22 7.43
C ASP A 842 -25.28 11.33 8.48
N THR A 843 -25.67 11.35 9.77
CA THR A 843 -24.78 11.00 10.89
C THR A 843 -25.60 10.18 11.89
N GLY A 844 -25.26 8.90 12.03
CA GLY A 844 -26.03 7.90 12.78
C GLY A 844 -26.24 8.17 14.27
N PHE A 845 -27.25 7.48 14.81
CA PHE A 845 -27.69 7.35 16.21
C PHE A 845 -28.46 8.53 16.85
N GLN A 846 -29.80 8.49 16.75
CA GLN A 846 -30.84 8.84 17.77
C GLN A 846 -32.22 9.18 17.16
N GLN A 847 -32.63 8.53 16.06
CA GLN A 847 -33.76 9.07 15.28
C GLN A 847 -35.17 8.58 15.64
N THR A 848 -35.37 7.47 16.37
CA THR A 848 -36.74 6.93 16.48
C THR A 848 -37.65 7.65 17.49
N PHE A 849 -37.11 8.42 18.44
CA PHE A 849 -37.91 9.06 19.51
C PHE A 849 -38.21 10.54 19.28
N LEU A 850 -37.34 11.28 18.60
CA LEU A 850 -37.53 12.72 18.31
C LEU A 850 -38.54 12.98 17.19
N ALA A 851 -38.58 12.10 16.17
CA ALA A 851 -39.54 12.20 15.09
C ALA A 851 -40.99 12.03 15.59
N GLN A 852 -41.22 11.10 16.53
CA GLN A 852 -42.56 10.84 17.08
C GLN A 852 -43.07 11.99 17.95
N ALA A 853 -42.22 12.56 18.81
CA ALA A 853 -42.58 13.72 19.64
C ALA A 853 -42.91 14.97 18.80
N PHE A 854 -42.23 15.14 17.67
CA PHE A 854 -42.45 16.24 16.73
C PHE A 854 -43.73 16.07 15.90
N VAL A 855 -44.08 14.83 15.53
CA VAL A 855 -45.34 14.50 14.87
C VAL A 855 -46.53 14.70 15.83
N ASP A 856 -46.40 14.32 17.09
CA ASP A 856 -47.47 14.44 18.10
C ASP A 856 -47.76 15.91 18.48
N GLU A 857 -46.73 16.76 18.61
CA GLU A 857 -46.91 18.20 18.89
C GLU A 857 -47.50 18.94 17.67
N ASN A 858 -47.13 18.55 16.44
CA ASN A 858 -47.76 19.09 15.23
C ASN A 858 -49.22 18.65 15.08
N ARG A 859 -49.56 17.43 15.50
CA ARG A 859 -50.96 16.96 15.58
C ARG A 859 -51.76 17.78 16.59
N ARG A 860 -51.20 18.02 17.79
CA ARG A 860 -51.81 18.84 18.84
C ARG A 860 -52.08 20.28 18.38
N ARG A 861 -51.16 20.88 17.62
CA ARG A 861 -51.32 22.24 17.06
C ARG A 861 -52.39 22.33 15.99
N ARG A 862 -52.51 21.30 15.13
CA ARG A 862 -53.60 21.23 14.13
C ARG A 862 -54.97 21.12 14.81
N GLU A 863 -55.07 20.35 15.90
CA GLU A 863 -56.29 20.20 16.68
C GLU A 863 -56.67 21.45 17.51
N MET A 864 -55.70 22.25 17.96
CA MET A 864 -55.95 23.53 18.65
C MET A 864 -56.34 24.64 17.67
N LYS A 865 -55.71 24.68 16.48
CA LYS A 865 -56.06 25.63 15.41
C LYS A 865 -57.49 25.38 14.89
N ALA A 866 -57.93 24.12 14.84
CA ALA A 866 -59.30 23.76 14.50
C ALA A 866 -60.34 24.21 15.55
N ARG A 867 -59.91 24.57 16.77
CA ARG A 867 -60.76 25.09 17.85
C ARG A 867 -60.68 26.62 18.02
N GLY A 868 -59.91 27.30 17.18
CA GLY A 868 -59.81 28.77 17.19
C GLY A 868 -58.91 29.35 18.28
N GLU A 869 -58.04 28.56 18.90
CA GLU A 869 -57.09 29.04 19.92
C GLU A 869 -55.77 29.50 19.28
N VAL A 870 -55.24 30.66 19.71
CA VAL A 870 -53.97 31.25 19.24
C VAL A 870 -52.92 31.18 20.34
N PHE A 871 -51.71 30.69 20.02
CA PHE A 871 -50.61 30.57 20.96
C PHE A 871 -49.59 31.69 20.74
N TYR A 872 -49.25 32.42 21.81
CA TYR A 872 -48.09 33.33 21.85
C TYR A 872 -47.15 32.87 22.97
N GLY A 873 -46.02 32.28 22.61
CA GLY A 873 -44.93 31.93 23.54
C GLY A 873 -43.95 30.89 22.97
N PRO A 874 -42.65 30.97 23.29
CA PRO A 874 -41.68 29.97 22.87
C PRO A 874 -41.88 28.65 23.63
N VAL A 875 -41.53 27.55 22.96
CA VAL A 875 -41.48 26.21 23.57
C VAL A 875 -40.35 26.21 24.61
N GLN A 876 -40.68 26.27 25.89
CA GLN A 876 -39.74 25.85 26.94
C GLN A 876 -39.80 24.33 27.05
N PHE A 877 -38.76 23.62 26.59
CA PHE A 877 -38.49 22.29 27.12
C PHE A 877 -38.00 22.46 28.56
N ARG A 878 -38.93 22.48 29.51
CA ARG A 878 -38.56 22.46 30.93
C ARG A 878 -37.97 21.09 31.27
N ARG A 879 -36.82 21.14 31.94
CA ARG A 879 -36.11 20.01 32.57
C ARG A 879 -36.97 19.16 33.53
N GLU A 880 -38.19 19.57 33.82
CA GLU A 880 -39.13 18.95 34.77
C GLU A 880 -39.91 17.74 34.19
N VAL A 881 -40.02 17.59 32.86
CA VAL A 881 -40.65 16.41 32.24
C VAL A 881 -39.72 15.18 32.28
N TRP A 882 -38.41 15.41 32.30
CA TRP A 882 -37.40 14.34 32.38
C TRP A 882 -37.43 13.59 33.72
N MET A 883 -37.73 14.26 34.84
CA MET A 883 -37.83 13.59 36.16
C MET A 883 -39.16 12.86 36.40
N GLN A 884 -40.27 13.32 35.83
CA GLN A 884 -41.58 12.66 35.98
C GLN A 884 -41.67 11.35 35.18
N ILE A 885 -40.99 11.26 34.02
CA ILE A 885 -40.97 10.04 33.20
C ILE A 885 -40.03 8.98 33.80
N MET A 886 -38.87 9.37 34.33
CA MET A 886 -37.95 8.48 35.07
C MET A 886 -38.64 7.83 36.30
N LEU A 887 -39.45 8.60 37.04
CA LEU A 887 -40.23 8.08 38.19
C LEU A 887 -41.41 7.17 37.77
N SER A 888 -41.96 7.35 36.56
CA SER A 888 -43.03 6.48 36.03
C SER A 888 -42.51 5.15 35.49
N GLN A 889 -41.26 5.10 34.98
CA GLN A 889 -40.63 3.87 34.50
C GLN A 889 -39.99 3.05 35.63
N ALA A 890 -39.54 3.69 36.72
CA ALA A 890 -39.13 2.99 37.94
C ALA A 890 -40.28 2.20 38.61
N LYS A 891 -41.55 2.61 38.41
CA LYS A 891 -42.74 1.89 38.88
C LYS A 891 -43.27 0.80 37.92
N ARG A 892 -42.73 0.68 36.70
CA ARG A 892 -43.12 -0.37 35.73
C ARG A 892 -42.16 -1.56 35.66
N LYS A 893 -41.07 -1.56 36.44
CA LYS A 893 -40.16 -2.70 36.61
C LYS A 893 -40.46 -3.61 37.82
N SER A 894 -41.66 -3.51 38.41
CA SER A 894 -42.11 -4.42 39.49
C SER A 894 -43.41 -5.17 39.13
N GLN A 895 -43.40 -5.93 38.04
CA GLN A 895 -44.35 -7.04 37.84
C GLN A 895 -43.66 -8.18 37.07
N LEU A 896 -42.74 -8.87 37.77
CA LEU A 896 -42.36 -10.24 37.42
C LEU A 896 -43.25 -11.17 38.26
N SER A 897 -44.26 -11.76 37.62
CA SER A 897 -44.98 -12.91 38.15
C SER A 897 -44.23 -14.19 37.74
N PHE A 898 -43.69 -14.90 38.72
CA PHE A 898 -43.20 -16.28 38.57
C PHE A 898 -44.37 -17.26 38.38
N PRO A 899 -44.12 -18.42 37.74
CA PRO A 899 -44.74 -19.66 38.16
C PRO A 899 -43.65 -20.69 38.56
N GLY A 900 -43.73 -21.18 39.80
CA GLY A 900 -42.85 -22.22 40.31
C GLY A 900 -42.85 -22.29 41.84
N THR A 901 -43.91 -22.84 42.43
CA THR A 901 -44.01 -23.21 43.85
C THR A 901 -42.88 -24.15 44.29
N ILE A 902 -42.27 -23.90 45.46
CA ILE A 902 -42.19 -24.84 46.61
C ILE A 902 -41.56 -24.15 47.85
N ALA A 903 -42.36 -24.13 48.92
CA ALA A 903 -42.11 -24.15 50.38
C ALA A 903 -41.02 -23.29 51.07
N LEU A 904 -41.51 -22.40 51.96
CA LEU A 904 -40.89 -21.90 53.20
C LEU A 904 -41.02 -22.95 54.34
N PRO A 905 -40.18 -22.97 55.41
CA PRO A 905 -39.99 -21.91 56.43
C PRO A 905 -38.50 -21.58 56.73
N ASP A 906 -38.08 -20.32 56.95
CA ASP A 906 -38.17 -19.50 58.19
C ASP A 906 -37.37 -20.07 59.39
N PRO A 907 -36.77 -19.25 60.28
CA PRO A 907 -35.72 -18.26 60.04
C PRO A 907 -34.56 -18.37 61.05
N SER A 908 -33.36 -17.92 60.66
CA SER A 908 -32.35 -17.34 61.56
C SER A 908 -31.37 -16.49 60.78
#